data_AF-A0A1A8Y1W3-F1
#
_entry.id   AF-A0A1A8Y1W3-F1
#
_cell.length_a   1.000
_cell.length_b   1.000
_cell.length_c   1.000
_cell.angle_alpha   90.00
_cell.angle_beta   90.00
_cell.angle_gamma   90.00
#
_symmetry.space_group_name_H-M   'P 1'
#
loop_
_entity.id
_entity.type
_entity.pdbx_description
1 polymer ?
#
loop_
_entity_poly.entity_id
_entity_poly.type
_entity_poly.pdbx_seq_one_letter_code
_entity_poly.pdbx_strand_id
1 'polypeptide(L)'
;MFKTLARILFKALFRVQLSGQPSTFINTRTLIVANHESFIDGLLLGLMMPVEAVFVVHTQIANRPLFRFLLRFVPHLAVDSTSPLAMKQIVKLVETGQPVVIFPEGRITKTGSLMKVYDGAAFVAAKTGATIVPVRIDGAARSYFGRLAGVYPRKLFPKVTISIQPRRHIPMPDLPSAKLRRRRAGELLRQILLDMLVATRPQRTLFEAFLEGKETFGANYKLVEDVRLVEESYGSLLKMALGMMRLMSRLTAPGEVVGVLTPNAAPTLGLVLALSAGRRVPALLNYTAGSDGLQAACIAANIKTIISSRGFLEKARLTQVIEKLSGIRIEHLEDLKSTIGLNDRLWVLWHLAFPGGAALAQVPDDPAIVLFTSGSEGKPKGVVHSHTSILSNVAQIRAVADFTPHDKFMMALPLFHSFGLTCGVLLPLVSGCKVFLYPSPLHYRIIPEIVYDRDCTVLFGTSTFLGNYGKFAHQYDFGRLRYVVAGAEKLSEEVRKLWIEKFGIRILEGYGVTECAPVVAVNVPMACRIGSVGQLLPGMEYELEPVPGIEHGGALHVKGPNVMKGYFLFDQPGVIQQPQSKGAGWYSTGDIVERDDDGFLHIRGRLKRFAKIAGEMVSLEVVEKLAVQAAPKFVHAASTRADAAKGEALVLFTTDPELKREQLLAAAKATGSPELAVPRVIRQIDAIPLLGSGKTDYVTLKKMSEATASDSPS
;
A
#
# COMPACT_ATOMS: atom_id res chain seq x y z
N MET A 1 -44.36 -18.87 -0.94
CA MET A 1 -44.90 -17.61 -0.36
C MET A 1 -43.96 -16.98 0.68
N PHE A 2 -43.60 -17.68 1.76
CA PHE A 2 -42.73 -17.14 2.83
C PHE A 2 -41.33 -16.67 2.35
N LYS A 3 -40.61 -17.50 1.56
CA LYS A 3 -39.29 -17.14 1.00
C LYS A 3 -39.34 -15.86 0.15
N THR A 4 -40.40 -15.68 -0.63
CA THR A 4 -40.64 -14.48 -1.44
C THR A 4 -40.90 -13.25 -0.58
N LEU A 5 -41.73 -13.37 0.46
CA LEU A 5 -42.01 -12.28 1.40
C LEU A 5 -40.74 -11.88 2.18
N ALA A 6 -39.99 -12.86 2.68
CA ALA A 6 -38.71 -12.63 3.36
C ALA A 6 -37.69 -11.96 2.44
N ARG A 7 -37.62 -12.38 1.16
CA ARG A 7 -36.77 -11.72 0.15
C ARG A 7 -37.15 -10.25 -0.03
N ILE A 8 -38.45 -9.93 -0.20
CA ILE A 8 -38.92 -8.54 -0.35
C ILE A 8 -38.57 -7.71 0.90
N LEU A 9 -38.86 -8.25 2.09
CA LEU A 9 -38.60 -7.60 3.35
C LEU A 9 -37.12 -7.29 3.57
N PHE A 10 -36.24 -8.30 3.42
CA PHE A 10 -34.80 -8.10 3.59
C PHE A 10 -34.22 -7.17 2.53
N LYS A 11 -34.69 -7.26 1.29
CA LYS A 11 -34.28 -6.35 0.20
C LYS A 11 -34.64 -4.90 0.54
N ALA A 12 -35.81 -4.64 1.12
CA ALA A 12 -36.23 -3.30 1.55
C ALA A 12 -35.44 -2.82 2.77
N LEU A 13 -35.38 -3.61 3.85
CA LEU A 13 -34.72 -3.24 5.11
C LEU A 13 -33.23 -2.97 4.91
N PHE A 14 -32.50 -3.94 4.35
CA PHE A 14 -31.05 -3.86 4.15
C PHE A 14 -30.65 -3.22 2.81
N ARG A 15 -31.61 -2.71 2.02
CA ARG A 15 -31.37 -2.12 0.69
C ARG A 15 -30.43 -2.98 -0.15
N VAL A 16 -30.73 -4.29 -0.18
CA VAL A 16 -29.79 -5.29 -0.71
C VAL A 16 -29.57 -5.08 -2.21
N GLN A 17 -28.31 -4.92 -2.60
CA GLN A 17 -27.91 -4.85 -4.00
C GLN A 17 -27.17 -6.12 -4.40
N LEU A 18 -27.61 -6.75 -5.48
CA LEU A 18 -26.94 -7.91 -6.07
C LEU A 18 -26.24 -7.47 -7.35
N SER A 19 -24.96 -7.81 -7.50
CA SER A 19 -24.17 -7.57 -8.71
C SER A 19 -23.50 -8.85 -9.20
N GLY A 20 -23.21 -8.91 -10.50
CA GLY A 20 -22.63 -10.07 -11.18
C GLY A 20 -23.66 -10.86 -12.01
N GLN A 21 -23.16 -11.76 -12.85
CA GLN A 21 -23.99 -12.46 -13.84
C GLN A 21 -24.53 -13.79 -13.27
N PRO A 22 -25.85 -14.06 -13.34
CA PRO A 22 -26.43 -15.35 -12.92
C PRO A 22 -25.88 -16.55 -13.69
N SER A 23 -25.47 -16.36 -14.94
CA SER A 23 -24.83 -17.39 -15.78
C SER A 23 -23.59 -18.00 -15.11
N THR A 24 -22.93 -17.28 -14.20
CA THR A 24 -21.75 -17.76 -13.46
C THR A 24 -21.99 -19.10 -12.76
N PHE A 25 -23.22 -19.41 -12.37
CA PHE A 25 -23.58 -20.64 -11.65
C PHE A 25 -23.94 -21.85 -12.55
N ILE A 26 -24.00 -21.69 -13.88
CA ILE A 26 -24.29 -22.79 -14.81
C ILE A 26 -23.05 -23.67 -14.96
N ASN A 27 -22.83 -24.59 -14.02
CA ASN A 27 -21.78 -25.62 -14.09
C ASN A 27 -22.26 -26.90 -13.38
N THR A 28 -21.75 -28.04 -13.82
CA THR A 28 -22.09 -29.35 -13.23
C THR A 28 -21.62 -29.53 -11.80
N ARG A 29 -20.52 -28.89 -11.37
CA ARG A 29 -20.00 -28.93 -9.99
C ARG A 29 -19.62 -27.53 -9.56
N THR A 30 -20.41 -26.93 -8.66
CA THR A 30 -20.23 -25.53 -8.25
C THR A 30 -20.00 -25.43 -6.75
N LEU A 31 -18.88 -24.82 -6.36
CA LEU A 31 -18.56 -24.45 -4.99
C LEU A 31 -18.61 -22.93 -4.85
N ILE A 32 -19.64 -22.43 -4.17
CA ILE A 32 -19.79 -21.01 -3.84
C ILE A 32 -19.00 -20.74 -2.57
N VAL A 33 -18.08 -19.79 -2.65
CA VAL A 33 -17.20 -19.45 -1.53
C VAL A 33 -17.41 -17.99 -1.16
N ALA A 34 -17.82 -17.75 0.08
CA ALA A 34 -18.13 -16.40 0.55
C ALA A 34 -17.32 -15.99 1.79
N ASN A 35 -17.09 -14.68 1.94
CA ASN A 35 -16.61 -14.10 3.20
C ASN A 35 -17.73 -14.12 4.26
N HIS A 36 -17.35 -14.05 5.53
CA HIS A 36 -18.30 -14.16 6.64
C HIS A 36 -18.27 -12.94 7.58
N GLU A 37 -19.24 -12.05 7.37
CA GLU A 37 -19.42 -10.77 8.05
C GLU A 37 -20.40 -10.81 9.23
N SER A 38 -21.44 -11.63 9.16
CA SER A 38 -22.54 -11.59 10.10
C SER A 38 -23.27 -12.93 10.24
N PHE A 39 -24.07 -13.03 11.29
CA PHE A 39 -24.93 -14.19 11.53
C PHE A 39 -26.06 -14.37 10.50
N ILE A 40 -26.39 -13.32 9.72
CA ILE A 40 -27.46 -13.38 8.72
C ILE A 40 -26.93 -13.66 7.31
N ASP A 41 -25.62 -13.83 7.12
CA ASP A 41 -25.00 -14.02 5.79
C ASP A 41 -25.57 -15.22 5.04
N GLY A 42 -25.71 -16.37 5.72
CA GLY A 42 -26.30 -17.56 5.11
C GLY A 42 -27.75 -17.35 4.66
N LEU A 43 -28.53 -16.60 5.46
CA LEU A 43 -29.90 -16.23 5.12
C LEU A 43 -29.92 -15.25 3.94
N LEU A 44 -29.07 -14.22 3.94
CA LEU A 44 -28.94 -13.25 2.86
C LEU A 44 -28.62 -13.94 1.54
N LEU A 45 -27.64 -14.85 1.53
CA LEU A 45 -27.30 -15.64 0.35
C LEU A 45 -28.47 -16.55 -0.07
N GLY A 46 -29.07 -17.30 0.86
CA GLY A 46 -30.18 -18.20 0.54
C GLY A 46 -31.45 -17.50 0.02
N LEU A 47 -31.67 -16.26 0.45
CA LEU A 47 -32.78 -15.43 -0.05
C LEU A 47 -32.44 -14.73 -1.37
N MET A 48 -31.22 -14.23 -1.56
CA MET A 48 -30.90 -13.29 -2.65
C MET A 48 -30.23 -13.94 -3.86
N MET A 49 -29.54 -15.07 -3.69
CA MET A 49 -28.86 -15.73 -4.81
C MET A 49 -29.86 -16.26 -5.84
N PRO A 50 -29.48 -16.27 -7.14
CA PRO A 50 -30.32 -16.76 -8.23
C PRO A 50 -30.37 -18.30 -8.29
N VAL A 51 -29.60 -19.00 -7.47
CA VAL A 51 -29.52 -20.46 -7.42
C VAL A 51 -29.87 -21.00 -6.03
N GLU A 52 -30.48 -22.17 -5.99
CA GLU A 52 -30.63 -22.92 -4.75
C GLU A 52 -29.35 -23.69 -4.45
N ALA A 53 -28.76 -23.43 -3.30
CA ALA A 53 -27.50 -24.00 -2.89
C ALA A 53 -27.60 -24.57 -1.47
N VAL A 54 -26.85 -25.64 -1.21
CA VAL A 54 -26.77 -26.29 0.10
C VAL A 54 -25.66 -25.64 0.93
N PHE A 55 -26.00 -25.15 2.12
CA PHE A 55 -25.06 -24.48 3.01
C PHE A 55 -24.37 -25.47 3.94
N VAL A 56 -23.05 -25.47 3.94
CA VAL A 56 -22.27 -26.24 4.91
C VAL A 56 -22.16 -25.45 6.21
N VAL A 57 -22.73 -25.99 7.30
CA VAL A 57 -22.81 -25.32 8.59
C VAL A 57 -22.19 -26.18 9.67
N HIS A 58 -21.46 -25.57 10.61
CA HIS A 58 -20.91 -26.29 11.75
C HIS A 58 -22.04 -26.81 12.68
N THR A 59 -21.96 -28.06 13.11
CA THR A 59 -23.00 -28.71 13.95
C THR A 59 -23.38 -27.91 15.19
N GLN A 60 -22.40 -27.30 15.87
CA GLN A 60 -22.66 -26.47 17.06
C GLN A 60 -23.50 -25.21 16.75
N ILE A 61 -23.32 -24.62 15.57
CA ILE A 61 -24.08 -23.44 15.15
C ILE A 61 -25.50 -23.87 14.76
N ALA A 62 -25.63 -24.98 14.03
CA ALA A 62 -26.92 -25.55 13.64
C ALA A 62 -27.81 -25.92 14.85
N ASN A 63 -27.20 -26.24 16.00
CA ASN A 63 -27.91 -26.57 17.23
C ASN A 63 -28.41 -25.38 18.05
N ARG A 64 -28.03 -24.14 17.71
CA ARG A 64 -28.52 -22.95 18.42
C ARG A 64 -29.98 -22.66 18.05
N PRO A 65 -30.89 -22.37 19.01
CA PRO A 65 -32.33 -22.22 18.74
C PRO A 65 -32.67 -21.25 17.60
N LEU A 66 -32.06 -20.06 17.62
CA LEU A 66 -32.26 -19.04 16.58
C LEU A 66 -31.80 -19.52 15.19
N PHE A 67 -30.63 -20.16 15.11
CA PHE A 67 -30.08 -20.66 13.85
C PHE A 67 -30.85 -21.86 13.33
N ARG A 68 -31.26 -22.76 14.22
CA ARG A 68 -32.11 -23.89 13.87
C ARG A 68 -33.41 -23.43 13.21
N PHE A 69 -34.00 -22.33 13.68
CA PHE A 69 -35.16 -21.71 13.04
C PHE A 69 -34.81 -21.15 11.65
N LEU A 70 -33.73 -20.38 11.52
CA LEU A 70 -33.31 -19.81 10.23
C LEU A 70 -32.95 -20.86 9.18
N LEU A 71 -32.31 -21.97 9.60
CA LEU A 71 -31.91 -23.07 8.74
C LEU A 71 -33.10 -23.88 8.18
N ARG A 72 -34.31 -23.75 8.75
CA ARG A 72 -35.52 -24.36 8.15
C ARG A 72 -35.86 -23.79 6.78
N PHE A 73 -35.36 -22.61 6.47
CA PHE A 73 -35.66 -21.89 5.22
C PHE A 73 -34.58 -22.05 4.15
N VAL A 74 -33.49 -22.75 4.45
CA VAL A 74 -32.33 -22.87 3.59
C VAL A 74 -31.82 -24.31 3.58
N PRO A 75 -31.63 -24.95 2.41
CA PRO A 75 -31.00 -26.26 2.33
C PRO A 75 -29.62 -26.22 3.01
N HIS A 76 -29.35 -27.14 3.93
CA HIS A 76 -28.10 -27.14 4.68
C HIS A 76 -27.60 -28.54 4.98
N LEU A 77 -26.29 -28.66 5.14
CA LEU A 77 -25.60 -29.85 5.61
C LEU A 77 -24.83 -29.48 6.89
N ALA A 78 -25.25 -30.05 8.02
CA ALA A 78 -24.55 -29.88 9.29
C ALA A 78 -23.35 -30.83 9.34
N VAL A 79 -22.14 -30.28 9.50
CA VAL A 79 -20.90 -31.06 9.57
C VAL A 79 -20.05 -30.66 10.77
N ASP A 80 -19.35 -31.65 11.34
CA ASP A 80 -18.27 -31.39 12.28
C ASP A 80 -16.96 -31.22 11.51
N SER A 81 -16.41 -30.00 11.51
CA SER A 81 -15.17 -29.68 10.80
C SER A 81 -13.93 -30.40 11.33
N THR A 82 -14.02 -31.01 12.52
CA THR A 82 -12.93 -31.81 13.12
C THR A 82 -12.94 -33.26 12.63
N SER A 83 -14.06 -33.73 12.05
CA SER A 83 -14.20 -35.10 11.57
C SER A 83 -13.73 -35.27 10.12
N PRO A 84 -12.83 -36.22 9.82
CA PRO A 84 -12.47 -36.56 8.44
C PRO A 84 -13.67 -37.00 7.57
N LEU A 85 -14.75 -37.50 8.18
CA LEU A 85 -15.96 -37.93 7.48
C LEU A 85 -16.76 -36.75 6.91
N ALA A 86 -16.70 -35.58 7.55
CA ALA A 86 -17.36 -34.36 7.07
C ALA A 86 -16.90 -33.98 5.65
N MET A 87 -15.60 -34.08 5.38
CA MET A 87 -15.03 -33.77 4.07
C MET A 87 -15.54 -34.73 2.99
N LYS A 88 -15.69 -36.03 3.31
CA LYS A 88 -16.25 -37.01 2.39
C LYS A 88 -17.71 -36.70 2.04
N GLN A 89 -18.51 -36.27 3.01
CA GLN A 89 -19.91 -35.87 2.78
C GLN A 89 -20.00 -34.65 1.85
N ILE A 90 -19.17 -33.63 2.08
CA ILE A 90 -19.14 -32.43 1.23
C ILE A 90 -18.69 -32.78 -0.19
N VAL A 91 -17.66 -33.61 -0.36
CA VAL A 91 -17.20 -34.09 -1.68
C VAL A 91 -18.33 -34.78 -2.43
N LYS A 92 -19.01 -35.74 -1.78
CA LYS A 92 -20.12 -36.48 -2.39
C LYS A 92 -21.26 -35.54 -2.79
N LEU A 93 -21.57 -34.54 -1.95
CA LEU A 93 -22.61 -33.54 -2.24
C LEU A 93 -22.25 -32.72 -3.48
N VAL A 94 -21.01 -32.23 -3.58
CA VAL A 94 -20.54 -31.48 -4.76
C VAL A 94 -20.55 -32.35 -6.02
N GLU A 95 -20.25 -33.64 -5.91
CA GLU A 95 -20.29 -34.60 -7.03
C GLU A 95 -21.71 -34.86 -7.56
N THR A 96 -22.76 -34.67 -6.75
CA THR A 96 -24.16 -34.71 -7.22
C THR A 96 -24.53 -33.57 -8.16
N GLY A 97 -23.69 -32.53 -8.18
CA GLY A 97 -23.87 -31.31 -8.97
C GLY A 97 -24.79 -30.26 -8.36
N GLN A 98 -25.27 -30.48 -7.14
CA GLN A 98 -25.89 -29.41 -6.35
C GLN A 98 -24.86 -28.33 -6.00
N PRO A 99 -25.15 -27.04 -6.22
CA PRO A 99 -24.29 -25.96 -5.74
C PRO A 99 -24.15 -25.98 -4.22
N VAL A 100 -22.92 -25.85 -3.72
CA VAL A 100 -22.62 -25.88 -2.28
C VAL A 100 -22.03 -24.54 -1.85
N VAL A 101 -22.53 -23.96 -0.76
CA VAL A 101 -21.98 -22.73 -0.16
C VAL A 101 -21.11 -23.09 1.04
N ILE A 102 -19.89 -22.56 1.05
CA ILE A 102 -18.97 -22.66 2.18
C ILE A 102 -18.44 -21.27 2.54
N PHE A 103 -18.36 -20.99 3.85
CA PHE A 103 -17.65 -19.85 4.42
C PHE A 103 -16.28 -20.31 4.93
N PRO A 104 -15.18 -20.16 4.17
CA PRO A 104 -13.90 -20.79 4.52
C PRO A 104 -13.23 -20.23 5.76
N GLU A 105 -13.67 -19.05 6.24
CA GLU A 105 -13.13 -18.43 7.44
C GLU A 105 -13.48 -19.23 8.72
N GLY A 106 -14.53 -20.07 8.67
CA GLY A 106 -14.99 -20.88 9.80
C GLY A 106 -15.56 -20.06 10.98
N ARG A 107 -15.55 -18.73 10.88
CA ARG A 107 -16.06 -17.79 11.89
C ARG A 107 -16.41 -16.46 11.25
N ILE A 108 -17.25 -15.69 11.94
CA ILE A 108 -17.54 -14.30 11.60
C ILE A 108 -16.32 -13.42 11.91
N THR A 109 -16.00 -12.50 11.01
CA THR A 109 -14.92 -11.51 11.18
C THR A 109 -15.11 -10.67 12.45
N LYS A 110 -14.00 -10.38 13.14
CA LYS A 110 -13.96 -9.46 14.29
C LYS A 110 -13.25 -8.13 13.96
N THR A 111 -12.60 -8.06 12.81
CA THR A 111 -11.80 -6.90 12.38
C THR A 111 -12.40 -6.21 11.17
N GLY A 112 -13.36 -6.85 10.48
CA GLY A 112 -13.89 -6.38 9.20
C GLY A 112 -12.98 -6.73 8.01
N SER A 113 -11.84 -7.37 8.27
CA SER A 113 -10.93 -7.92 7.27
C SER A 113 -11.13 -9.43 7.12
N LEU A 114 -10.54 -10.01 6.07
CA LEU A 114 -10.57 -11.46 5.85
C LEU A 114 -9.82 -12.17 6.99
N MET A 115 -10.49 -13.11 7.66
CA MET A 115 -9.87 -13.92 8.70
C MET A 115 -9.06 -15.08 8.10
N LYS A 116 -8.48 -15.93 8.97
CA LYS A 116 -7.84 -17.18 8.57
C LYS A 116 -8.79 -18.02 7.70
N VAL A 117 -8.34 -18.34 6.49
CA VAL A 117 -9.01 -19.25 5.55
C VAL A 117 -8.58 -20.69 5.83
N TYR A 118 -9.53 -21.60 5.99
CA TYR A 118 -9.26 -23.03 6.18
C TYR A 118 -9.20 -23.78 4.84
N ASP A 119 -8.24 -24.70 4.73
CA ASP A 119 -7.95 -25.44 3.50
C ASP A 119 -9.06 -26.42 3.06
N GLY A 120 -10.08 -26.65 3.88
CA GLY A 120 -11.13 -27.65 3.62
C GLY A 120 -11.87 -27.38 2.31
N ALA A 121 -12.39 -26.16 2.13
CA ALA A 121 -13.10 -25.77 0.92
C ALA A 121 -12.20 -25.88 -0.33
N ALA A 122 -10.94 -25.49 -0.20
CA ALA A 122 -9.98 -25.56 -1.29
C ALA A 122 -9.69 -27.01 -1.72
N PHE A 123 -9.55 -27.91 -0.74
CA PHE A 123 -9.36 -29.33 -0.99
C PHE A 123 -10.57 -29.97 -1.68
N VAL A 124 -11.79 -29.62 -1.27
CA VAL A 124 -13.02 -30.09 -1.96
C VAL A 124 -13.01 -29.65 -3.41
N ALA A 125 -12.74 -28.35 -3.66
CA ALA A 125 -12.69 -27.82 -5.02
C ALA A 125 -11.65 -28.56 -5.88
N ALA A 126 -10.41 -28.67 -5.37
CA ALA A 126 -9.31 -29.32 -6.07
C ALA A 126 -9.58 -30.81 -6.34
N LYS A 127 -10.17 -31.53 -5.37
CA LYS A 127 -10.44 -32.97 -5.48
C LYS A 127 -11.58 -33.29 -6.44
N THR A 128 -12.63 -32.46 -6.43
CA THR A 128 -13.83 -32.69 -7.25
C THR A 128 -13.75 -32.03 -8.62
N GLY A 129 -12.76 -31.16 -8.85
CA GLY A 129 -12.69 -30.30 -10.03
C GLY A 129 -13.78 -29.23 -10.06
N ALA A 130 -14.39 -28.91 -8.92
CA ALA A 130 -15.51 -27.97 -8.87
C ALA A 130 -15.10 -26.56 -9.28
N THR A 131 -16.00 -25.88 -9.98
CA THR A 131 -15.89 -24.46 -10.29
C THR A 131 -16.12 -23.66 -9.03
N ILE A 132 -15.18 -22.77 -8.70
CA ILE A 132 -15.30 -21.87 -7.56
C ILE A 132 -15.99 -20.59 -8.01
N VAL A 133 -17.04 -20.19 -7.29
CA VAL A 133 -17.71 -18.91 -7.49
C VAL A 133 -17.52 -18.07 -6.22
N PRO A 134 -16.59 -17.10 -6.23
CA PRO A 134 -16.39 -16.21 -5.10
C PRO A 134 -17.58 -15.23 -4.97
N VAL A 135 -18.11 -15.08 -3.76
CA VAL A 135 -19.21 -14.16 -3.48
C VAL A 135 -18.84 -13.27 -2.30
N ARG A 136 -18.78 -11.96 -2.53
CA ARG A 136 -18.57 -10.99 -1.44
C ARG A 136 -19.89 -10.52 -0.88
N ILE A 137 -20.02 -10.58 0.43
CA ILE A 137 -21.02 -9.88 1.23
C ILE A 137 -20.32 -8.66 1.83
N ASP A 138 -20.90 -7.47 1.66
CA ASP A 138 -20.36 -6.22 2.21
C ASP A 138 -21.45 -5.44 2.94
N GLY A 139 -21.12 -4.94 4.14
CA GLY A 139 -21.97 -4.07 4.95
C GLY A 139 -22.75 -4.78 6.06
N ALA A 140 -22.93 -6.10 5.98
CA ALA A 140 -23.64 -6.89 6.98
C ALA A 140 -22.90 -6.91 8.33
N ALA A 141 -21.57 -6.77 8.32
CA ALA A 141 -20.74 -6.73 9.52
C ALA A 141 -21.05 -5.56 10.47
N ARG A 142 -21.63 -4.47 9.93
CA ARG A 142 -22.06 -3.28 10.71
C ARG A 142 -23.47 -3.43 11.31
N SER A 143 -24.18 -4.50 11.00
CA SER A 143 -25.48 -4.75 11.61
C SER A 143 -25.35 -5.22 13.06
N TYR A 144 -26.47 -5.29 13.78
CA TYR A 144 -26.52 -5.93 15.10
C TYR A 144 -26.30 -7.44 15.05
N PHE A 145 -26.27 -8.03 13.86
CA PHE A 145 -25.94 -9.44 13.62
C PHE A 145 -24.45 -9.67 13.31
N GLY A 146 -23.65 -8.60 13.21
CA GLY A 146 -22.19 -8.67 13.07
C GLY A 146 -21.46 -8.80 14.41
N ARG A 147 -20.13 -8.89 14.36
CA ARG A 147 -19.26 -8.93 15.55
C ARG A 147 -18.32 -7.74 15.69
N LEU A 148 -18.57 -6.67 14.94
CA LEU A 148 -17.75 -5.45 14.96
C LEU A 148 -18.14 -4.45 16.06
N ALA A 149 -19.03 -4.82 16.99
CA ALA A 149 -19.41 -3.97 18.10
C ALA A 149 -18.18 -3.55 18.93
N GLY A 150 -18.07 -2.26 19.24
CA GLY A 150 -16.91 -1.68 19.94
C GLY A 150 -15.76 -1.25 19.03
N VAL A 151 -15.64 -1.85 17.84
CA VAL A 151 -14.62 -1.52 16.83
C VAL A 151 -15.18 -0.56 15.78
N TYR A 152 -16.37 -0.85 15.27
CA TYR A 152 -17.09 -0.03 14.29
C TYR A 152 -18.49 0.35 14.79
N PRO A 153 -19.03 1.51 14.38
CA PRO A 153 -20.40 1.89 14.69
C PRO A 153 -21.40 0.92 14.04
N ARG A 154 -22.40 0.50 14.83
CA ARG A 154 -23.46 -0.37 14.34
C ARG A 154 -24.58 0.46 13.71
N LYS A 155 -25.21 -0.09 12.66
CA LYS A 155 -26.44 0.42 12.04
C LYS A 155 -27.52 -0.66 12.15
N LEU A 156 -28.78 -0.28 12.34
CA LEU A 156 -29.89 -1.25 12.47
C LEU A 156 -30.06 -2.06 11.18
N PHE A 157 -30.15 -1.36 10.04
CA PHE A 157 -30.26 -1.95 8.71
C PHE A 157 -29.24 -1.30 7.75
N PRO A 158 -27.95 -1.67 7.83
CA PRO A 158 -26.96 -1.18 6.89
C PRO A 158 -27.30 -1.63 5.47
N LYS A 159 -26.89 -0.83 4.48
CA LYS A 159 -26.92 -1.28 3.08
C LYS A 159 -26.03 -2.53 2.95
N VAL A 160 -26.56 -3.58 2.33
CA VAL A 160 -25.81 -4.81 2.04
C VAL A 160 -25.62 -4.96 0.53
N THR A 161 -24.39 -5.23 0.12
CA THR A 161 -24.06 -5.56 -1.28
C THR A 161 -23.60 -7.00 -1.35
N ILE A 162 -24.16 -7.77 -2.29
CA ILE A 162 -23.76 -9.13 -2.61
C ILE A 162 -23.16 -9.10 -4.02
N SER A 163 -21.86 -9.33 -4.14
CA SER A 163 -21.14 -9.27 -5.40
C SER A 163 -20.67 -10.66 -5.82
N ILE A 164 -21.23 -11.17 -6.91
CA ILE A 164 -20.84 -12.45 -7.51
C ILE A 164 -19.65 -12.20 -8.43
N GLN A 165 -18.53 -12.88 -8.19
CA GLN A 165 -17.30 -12.75 -8.98
C GLN A 165 -17.21 -13.80 -10.09
N PRO A 166 -16.37 -13.54 -11.12
CA PRO A 166 -16.09 -14.53 -12.16
C PRO A 166 -15.63 -15.87 -11.60
N ARG A 167 -15.91 -16.93 -12.36
CA ARG A 167 -15.53 -18.31 -12.06
C ARG A 167 -14.01 -18.43 -11.89
N ARG A 168 -13.58 -19.24 -10.93
CA ARG A 168 -12.17 -19.59 -10.70
C ARG A 168 -12.06 -21.11 -10.56
N HIS A 169 -10.87 -21.63 -10.79
CA HIS A 169 -10.55 -23.04 -10.59
C HIS A 169 -9.29 -23.17 -9.76
N ILE A 170 -9.26 -24.20 -8.90
CA ILE A 170 -8.06 -24.60 -8.17
C ILE A 170 -7.70 -25.99 -8.69
N PRO A 171 -6.64 -26.15 -9.49
CA PRO A 171 -6.17 -27.49 -9.86
C PRO A 171 -5.63 -28.21 -8.62
N MET A 172 -5.67 -29.54 -8.64
CA MET A 172 -4.97 -30.33 -7.61
C MET A 172 -3.47 -30.06 -7.74
N PRO A 173 -2.79 -29.52 -6.70
CA PRO A 173 -1.37 -29.26 -6.78
C PRO A 173 -0.58 -30.56 -6.95
N ASP A 174 0.45 -30.54 -7.78
CA ASP A 174 1.38 -31.65 -7.93
C ASP A 174 2.51 -31.54 -6.90
N LEU A 175 2.27 -32.07 -5.70
CA LEU A 175 3.22 -32.07 -4.60
C LEU A 175 3.23 -33.45 -3.92
N PRO A 176 4.39 -33.91 -3.42
CA PRO A 176 4.58 -35.29 -2.99
C PRO A 176 3.67 -35.69 -1.81
N SER A 177 3.35 -34.75 -0.92
CA SER A 177 2.52 -35.00 0.25
C SER A 177 1.09 -34.48 0.07
N ALA A 178 0.09 -35.28 0.49
CA ALA A 178 -1.30 -34.83 0.57
C ALA A 178 -1.47 -33.59 1.47
N LYS A 179 -0.64 -33.45 2.53
CA LYS A 179 -0.63 -32.28 3.40
C LYS A 179 -0.17 -31.03 2.66
N LEU A 180 0.89 -31.13 1.86
CA LEU A 180 1.41 -30.03 1.05
C LEU A 180 0.42 -29.63 -0.05
N ARG A 181 -0.18 -30.60 -0.75
CA ARG A 181 -1.24 -30.36 -1.74
C ARG A 181 -2.42 -29.60 -1.14
N ARG A 182 -2.89 -30.03 0.05
CA ARG A 182 -3.97 -29.37 0.78
C ARG A 182 -3.61 -27.93 1.16
N ARG A 183 -2.42 -27.71 1.72
CA ARG A 183 -1.94 -26.36 2.08
C ARG A 183 -1.88 -25.45 0.86
N ARG A 184 -1.29 -25.91 -0.25
CA ARG A 184 -1.16 -25.12 -1.47
C ARG A 184 -2.52 -24.77 -2.09
N ALA A 185 -3.46 -25.71 -2.10
CA ALA A 185 -4.85 -25.41 -2.50
C ALA A 185 -5.46 -24.34 -1.60
N GLY A 186 -5.25 -24.42 -0.27
CA GLY A 186 -5.70 -23.41 0.69
C GLY A 186 -5.14 -22.01 0.41
N GLU A 187 -3.87 -21.90 0.07
CA GLU A 187 -3.22 -20.64 -0.32
C GLU A 187 -3.84 -20.05 -1.59
N LEU A 188 -4.12 -20.88 -2.61
CA LEU A 188 -4.80 -20.45 -3.84
C LEU A 188 -6.23 -19.95 -3.55
N LEU A 189 -6.97 -20.64 -2.67
CA LEU A 189 -8.30 -20.18 -2.27
C LEU A 189 -8.24 -18.85 -1.52
N ARG A 190 -7.26 -18.69 -0.62
CA ARG A 190 -7.04 -17.42 0.08
C ARG A 190 -6.76 -16.30 -0.91
N GLN A 191 -5.93 -16.54 -1.94
CA GLN A 191 -5.67 -15.55 -2.97
C GLN A 191 -6.95 -15.16 -3.73
N ILE A 192 -7.79 -16.14 -4.09
CA ILE A 192 -9.08 -15.88 -4.75
C ILE A 192 -9.98 -14.98 -3.88
N LEU A 193 -10.04 -15.21 -2.57
CA LEU A 193 -10.82 -14.39 -1.64
C LEU A 193 -10.24 -12.98 -1.47
N LEU A 194 -8.93 -12.84 -1.42
CA LEU A 194 -8.26 -11.54 -1.36
C LEU A 194 -8.47 -10.74 -2.64
N ASP A 195 -8.32 -11.36 -3.81
CA ASP A 195 -8.61 -10.76 -5.12
C ASP A 195 -10.06 -10.28 -5.18
N MET A 196 -11.01 -11.11 -4.70
CA MET A 196 -12.43 -10.75 -4.63
C MET A 196 -12.65 -9.48 -3.81
N LEU A 197 -12.00 -9.32 -2.64
CA LEU A 197 -12.14 -8.12 -1.81
C LEU A 197 -11.66 -6.85 -2.53
N VAL A 198 -10.59 -6.93 -3.32
CA VAL A 198 -10.08 -5.79 -4.09
C VAL A 198 -10.94 -5.51 -5.32
N ALA A 199 -11.36 -6.54 -6.04
CA ALA A 199 -12.15 -6.41 -7.27
C ALA A 199 -13.52 -5.76 -7.02
N THR A 200 -14.10 -5.99 -5.84
CA THR A 200 -15.42 -5.48 -5.43
C THR A 200 -15.36 -4.20 -4.59
N ARG A 201 -14.20 -3.55 -4.53
CA ARG A 201 -14.07 -2.26 -3.82
C ARG A 201 -14.99 -1.20 -4.44
N PRO A 202 -15.52 -0.25 -3.65
CA PRO A 202 -16.26 0.89 -4.19
C PRO A 202 -15.41 1.71 -5.17
N GLN A 203 -15.98 2.06 -6.32
CA GLN A 203 -15.38 2.96 -7.30
C GLN A 203 -15.80 4.40 -6.96
N ARG A 204 -14.85 5.23 -6.53
CA ARG A 204 -15.11 6.55 -5.96
C ARG A 204 -13.88 7.44 -6.03
N THR A 205 -14.06 8.73 -5.85
CA THR A 205 -12.99 9.72 -5.67
C THR A 205 -12.44 9.69 -4.25
N LEU A 206 -11.29 10.37 -4.02
CA LEU A 206 -10.70 10.49 -2.69
C LEU A 206 -11.62 11.26 -1.73
N PHE A 207 -12.28 12.31 -2.21
CA PHE A 207 -13.22 13.08 -1.40
C PHE A 207 -14.46 12.27 -1.03
N GLU A 208 -15.03 11.50 -1.96
CA GLU A 208 -16.13 10.58 -1.65
C GLU A 208 -15.73 9.50 -0.64
N ALA A 209 -14.53 8.93 -0.77
CA ALA A 209 -14.02 7.97 0.21
C ALA A 209 -13.90 8.58 1.62
N PHE A 210 -13.48 9.83 1.72
CA PHE A 210 -13.46 10.59 2.97
C PHE A 210 -14.88 10.84 3.53
N LEU A 211 -15.84 11.21 2.68
CA LEU A 211 -17.22 11.41 3.09
C LEU A 211 -17.89 10.11 3.57
N GLU A 212 -17.60 8.98 2.95
CA GLU A 212 -18.07 7.66 3.41
C GLU A 212 -17.48 7.27 4.77
N GLY A 213 -16.21 7.64 5.03
CA GLY A 213 -15.60 7.55 6.35
C GLY A 213 -16.40 8.36 7.37
N LYS A 214 -16.68 9.62 7.08
CA LYS A 214 -17.54 10.49 7.91
C LYS A 214 -18.95 9.91 8.12
N GLU A 215 -19.57 9.33 7.09
CA GLU A 215 -20.91 8.72 7.19
C GLU A 215 -20.91 7.42 8.03
N THR A 216 -19.75 6.75 8.08
CA THR A 216 -19.57 5.53 8.89
C THR A 216 -19.31 5.87 10.35
N PHE A 217 -18.39 6.79 10.64
CA PHE A 217 -17.92 7.09 11.99
C PHE A 217 -18.60 8.27 12.67
N GLY A 218 -19.25 9.14 11.89
CA GLY A 218 -19.86 10.38 12.35
C GLY A 218 -18.91 11.57 12.27
N ALA A 219 -19.49 12.78 12.20
CA ALA A 219 -18.74 14.03 12.04
C ALA A 219 -17.81 14.34 13.23
N ASN A 220 -18.16 13.91 14.44
CA ASN A 220 -17.39 14.19 15.65
C ASN A 220 -16.28 13.16 15.92
N TYR A 221 -16.14 12.14 15.08
CA TYR A 221 -15.08 11.14 15.23
C TYR A 221 -13.72 11.77 14.94
N LYS A 222 -12.87 11.84 15.97
CA LYS A 222 -11.53 12.41 15.94
C LYS A 222 -10.52 11.40 15.40
N LEU A 223 -9.74 11.79 14.40
CA LEU A 223 -8.84 10.87 13.71
C LEU A 223 -7.49 11.45 13.28
N VAL A 224 -7.35 12.76 13.14
CA VAL A 224 -6.05 13.37 12.80
C VAL A 224 -5.60 14.25 13.94
N GLU A 225 -4.40 14.02 14.43
CA GLU A 225 -3.72 14.89 15.39
C GLU A 225 -2.38 15.31 14.76
N ASP A 226 -1.90 16.51 15.06
CA ASP A 226 -0.58 16.97 14.65
C ASP A 226 0.13 17.68 15.81
N VAL A 227 1.31 18.23 15.57
CA VAL A 227 2.13 18.91 16.60
C VAL A 227 1.46 20.12 17.26
N ARG A 228 0.32 20.61 16.75
CA ARG A 228 -0.50 21.64 17.42
C ARG A 228 -1.33 21.08 18.56
N LEU A 229 -1.32 19.75 18.76
CA LEU A 229 -2.10 19.02 19.77
C LEU A 229 -3.61 19.26 19.63
N VAL A 230 -4.06 19.48 18.39
CA VAL A 230 -5.47 19.60 18.03
C VAL A 230 -5.90 18.30 17.37
N GLU A 231 -6.87 17.62 17.98
CA GLU A 231 -7.51 16.45 17.40
C GLU A 231 -8.63 16.87 16.44
N GLU A 232 -8.34 16.80 15.15
CA GLU A 232 -9.28 17.05 14.08
C GLU A 232 -10.21 15.83 13.88
N SER A 233 -11.49 16.11 13.73
CA SER A 233 -12.53 15.14 13.39
C SER A 233 -12.82 15.13 11.90
N TYR A 234 -13.59 14.15 11.42
CA TYR A 234 -14.10 14.19 10.04
C TYR A 234 -14.86 15.50 9.75
N GLY A 235 -15.62 16.03 10.72
CA GLY A 235 -16.37 17.26 10.59
C GLY A 235 -15.47 18.49 10.50
N SER A 236 -14.44 18.58 11.34
CA SER A 236 -13.51 19.71 11.31
C SER A 236 -12.60 19.68 10.07
N LEU A 237 -12.15 18.50 9.65
CA LEU A 237 -11.43 18.32 8.37
C LEU A 237 -12.31 18.67 7.17
N LEU A 238 -13.58 18.26 7.17
CA LEU A 238 -14.52 18.62 6.09
C LEU A 238 -14.71 20.15 6.05
N LYS A 239 -14.90 20.80 7.20
CA LYS A 239 -15.01 22.26 7.28
C LYS A 239 -13.78 22.95 6.70
N MET A 240 -12.59 22.44 7.05
CA MET A 240 -11.32 22.93 6.55
C MET A 240 -11.20 22.76 5.03
N ALA A 241 -11.51 21.57 4.53
CA ALA A 241 -11.49 21.26 3.09
C ALA A 241 -12.47 22.13 2.30
N LEU A 242 -13.71 22.32 2.77
CA LEU A 242 -14.70 23.17 2.13
C LEU A 242 -14.28 24.65 2.09
N GLY A 243 -13.70 25.15 3.19
CA GLY A 243 -13.18 26.52 3.25
C GLY A 243 -12.01 26.72 2.27
N MET A 244 -11.05 25.80 2.27
CA MET A 244 -9.93 25.82 1.33
C MET A 244 -10.39 25.66 -0.12
N MET A 245 -11.42 24.85 -0.38
CA MET A 245 -11.98 24.67 -1.73
C MET A 245 -12.51 25.99 -2.29
N ARG A 246 -13.20 26.78 -1.46
CA ARG A 246 -13.65 28.13 -1.85
C ARG A 246 -12.49 29.05 -2.20
N LEU A 247 -11.43 29.04 -1.39
CA LEU A 247 -10.23 29.84 -1.66
C LEU A 247 -9.55 29.40 -2.96
N MET A 248 -9.33 28.09 -3.14
CA MET A 248 -8.69 27.55 -4.34
C MET A 248 -9.49 27.84 -5.61
N SER A 249 -10.83 27.91 -5.52
CA SER A 249 -11.69 28.22 -6.66
C SER A 249 -11.49 29.63 -7.23
N ARG A 250 -10.93 30.56 -6.45
CA ARG A 250 -10.59 31.93 -6.90
C ARG A 250 -9.22 32.01 -7.55
N LEU A 251 -8.34 31.07 -7.21
CA LEU A 251 -6.93 31.09 -7.64
C LEU A 251 -6.69 30.21 -8.86
N THR A 252 -7.40 29.08 -8.95
CA THR A 252 -7.10 28.00 -9.90
C THR A 252 -8.37 27.53 -10.61
N ALA A 253 -8.23 26.85 -11.74
CA ALA A 253 -9.35 26.29 -12.51
C ALA A 253 -9.53 24.76 -12.29
N PRO A 254 -10.74 24.20 -12.49
CA PRO A 254 -10.91 22.75 -12.58
C PRO A 254 -10.01 22.14 -13.67
N GLY A 255 -9.40 21.00 -13.39
CA GLY A 255 -8.42 20.30 -14.23
C GLY A 255 -6.97 20.75 -14.03
N GLU A 256 -6.74 21.88 -13.34
CA GLU A 256 -5.40 22.40 -13.11
C GLU A 256 -4.61 21.55 -12.10
N VAL A 257 -3.31 21.39 -12.37
CA VAL A 257 -2.35 20.79 -11.42
C VAL A 257 -1.83 21.89 -10.49
N VAL A 258 -2.05 21.72 -9.19
CA VAL A 258 -1.73 22.72 -8.17
C VAL A 258 -0.61 22.20 -7.28
N GLY A 259 0.49 22.94 -7.20
CA GLY A 259 1.61 22.59 -6.34
C GLY A 259 1.25 22.70 -4.87
N VAL A 260 1.57 21.68 -4.09
CA VAL A 260 1.38 21.64 -2.63
C VAL A 260 2.75 21.51 -1.98
N LEU A 261 3.14 22.56 -1.24
CA LEU A 261 4.43 22.65 -0.56
C LEU A 261 4.20 22.99 0.92
N THR A 262 3.66 22.03 1.67
CA THR A 262 3.24 22.19 3.06
C THR A 262 3.76 21.03 3.93
N PRO A 263 3.85 21.18 5.27
CA PRO A 263 4.41 20.14 6.13
C PRO A 263 3.42 18.97 6.33
N ASN A 264 3.87 17.92 7.02
CA ASN A 264 2.97 16.90 7.54
C ASN A 264 2.11 17.49 8.67
N ALA A 265 0.91 17.95 8.33
CA ALA A 265 -0.03 18.55 9.27
C ALA A 265 -1.46 18.42 8.75
N ALA A 266 -2.45 18.54 9.64
CA ALA A 266 -3.85 18.40 9.25
C ALA A 266 -4.31 19.40 8.16
N PRO A 267 -3.83 20.66 8.12
CA PRO A 267 -4.14 21.60 7.03
C PRO A 267 -3.72 21.12 5.65
N THR A 268 -2.63 20.35 5.55
CA THR A 268 -2.21 19.74 4.29
C THR A 268 -3.24 18.73 3.79
N LEU A 269 -3.87 17.96 4.69
CA LEU A 269 -4.94 17.03 4.33
C LEU A 269 -6.21 17.76 3.92
N GLY A 270 -6.56 18.82 4.64
CA GLY A 270 -7.64 19.72 4.27
C GLY A 270 -7.46 20.25 2.85
N LEU A 271 -6.24 20.67 2.49
CA LEU A 271 -5.90 21.18 1.16
C LEU A 271 -5.98 20.10 0.07
N VAL A 272 -5.43 18.90 0.31
CA VAL A 272 -5.52 17.78 -0.63
C VAL A 272 -6.98 17.40 -0.90
N LEU A 273 -7.81 17.32 0.15
CA LEU A 273 -9.25 17.05 0.03
C LEU A 273 -9.98 18.20 -0.69
N ALA A 274 -9.62 19.45 -0.43
CA ALA A 274 -10.18 20.63 -1.09
C ALA A 274 -9.92 20.64 -2.59
N LEU A 275 -8.68 20.36 -2.99
CA LEU A 275 -8.28 20.28 -4.40
C LEU A 275 -9.00 19.11 -5.08
N SER A 276 -9.04 17.93 -4.44
CA SER A 276 -9.79 16.79 -4.95
C SER A 276 -11.29 17.07 -5.09
N ALA A 277 -11.95 17.69 -4.10
CA ALA A 277 -13.37 18.05 -4.20
C ALA A 277 -13.63 19.07 -5.32
N GLY A 278 -12.69 19.99 -5.53
CA GLY A 278 -12.73 20.98 -6.59
C GLY A 278 -12.28 20.49 -7.96
N ARG A 279 -12.03 19.20 -8.21
CA ARG A 279 -11.49 18.73 -9.50
C ARG A 279 -10.17 19.42 -9.87
N ARG A 280 -9.29 19.70 -8.89
CA ARG A 280 -7.89 20.11 -9.11
C ARG A 280 -6.99 18.93 -8.73
N VAL A 281 -5.83 18.84 -9.36
CA VAL A 281 -4.88 17.76 -9.10
C VAL A 281 -3.77 18.26 -8.16
N PRO A 282 -3.78 17.92 -6.86
CA PRO A 282 -2.67 18.23 -5.97
C PRO A 282 -1.38 17.55 -6.43
N ALA A 283 -0.33 18.36 -6.63
CA ALA A 283 1.03 17.91 -6.89
C ALA A 283 1.89 18.16 -5.66
N LEU A 284 2.18 17.11 -4.88
CA LEU A 284 2.95 17.25 -3.65
C LEU A 284 4.43 17.36 -3.98
N LEU A 285 4.98 18.56 -3.76
CA LEU A 285 6.33 18.92 -4.16
C LEU A 285 7.36 18.46 -3.11
N ASN A 286 8.45 17.85 -3.59
CA ASN A 286 9.56 17.46 -2.75
C ASN A 286 10.45 18.67 -2.44
N TYR A 287 10.26 19.26 -1.26
CA TYR A 287 11.05 20.41 -0.81
C TYR A 287 12.55 20.12 -0.58
N THR A 288 12.96 18.85 -0.56
CA THR A 288 14.38 18.47 -0.43
C THR A 288 15.12 18.43 -1.77
N ALA A 289 14.42 18.65 -2.89
CA ALA A 289 14.99 18.60 -4.24
C ALA A 289 15.78 19.86 -4.65
N GLY A 290 15.77 20.92 -3.82
CA GLY A 290 16.37 22.21 -4.17
C GLY A 290 15.55 23.00 -5.20
N SER A 291 16.01 24.20 -5.55
CA SER A 291 15.30 25.13 -6.45
C SER A 291 15.13 24.54 -7.86
N ASP A 292 16.19 23.95 -8.40
CA ASP A 292 16.21 23.47 -9.79
C ASP A 292 15.32 22.23 -9.95
N GLY A 293 15.37 21.34 -8.96
CA GLY A 293 14.47 20.18 -8.90
C GLY A 293 13.01 20.60 -8.78
N LEU A 294 12.70 21.58 -7.94
CA LEU A 294 11.34 22.13 -7.80
C LEU A 294 10.87 22.84 -9.08
N GLN A 295 11.72 23.65 -9.72
CA GLN A 295 11.41 24.30 -10.99
C GLN A 295 11.13 23.27 -12.08
N ALA A 296 11.98 22.24 -12.20
CA ALA A 296 11.80 21.17 -13.17
C ALA A 296 10.51 20.36 -12.93
N ALA A 297 10.17 20.11 -11.67
CA ALA A 297 8.91 19.48 -11.29
C ALA A 297 7.70 20.34 -11.68
N CYS A 298 7.77 21.66 -11.46
CA CYS A 298 6.73 22.59 -11.85
C CYS A 298 6.56 22.65 -13.36
N ILE A 299 7.66 22.68 -14.12
CA ILE A 299 7.62 22.65 -15.59
C ILE A 299 7.00 21.34 -16.07
N ALA A 300 7.49 20.18 -15.61
CA ALA A 300 6.99 18.88 -16.05
C ALA A 300 5.47 18.74 -15.85
N ALA A 301 4.96 19.16 -14.69
CA ALA A 301 3.55 19.06 -14.35
C ALA A 301 2.72 20.30 -14.74
N ASN A 302 3.31 21.26 -15.46
CA ASN A 302 2.69 22.53 -15.85
C ASN A 302 2.01 23.27 -14.66
N ILE A 303 2.70 23.30 -13.52
CA ILE A 303 2.22 23.96 -12.31
C ILE A 303 2.42 25.46 -12.46
N LYS A 304 1.35 26.24 -12.24
CA LYS A 304 1.38 27.71 -12.26
C LYS A 304 1.25 28.32 -10.86
N THR A 305 0.64 27.58 -9.93
CA THR A 305 0.36 28.04 -8.57
C THR A 305 0.88 27.01 -7.56
N ILE A 306 1.67 27.47 -6.58
CA ILE A 306 2.08 26.68 -5.42
C ILE A 306 1.36 27.24 -4.18
N ILE A 307 0.72 26.36 -3.42
CA ILE A 307 0.16 26.67 -2.12
C ILE A 307 1.14 26.23 -1.03
N SER A 308 1.49 27.16 -0.14
CA SER A 308 2.41 26.93 0.97
C SER A 308 1.96 27.64 2.26
N SER A 309 2.80 27.61 3.29
CA SER A 309 2.60 28.28 4.58
C SER A 309 3.87 29.04 4.96
N ARG A 310 3.76 30.32 5.32
CA ARG A 310 4.93 31.14 5.71
C ARG A 310 5.72 30.50 6.85
N GLY A 311 5.00 30.06 7.89
CA GLY A 311 5.61 29.42 9.04
C GLY A 311 6.31 28.10 8.71
N PHE A 312 5.86 27.39 7.66
CA PHE A 312 6.59 26.22 7.16
C PHE A 312 7.86 26.62 6.41
N LEU A 313 7.77 27.61 5.51
CA LEU A 313 8.92 28.04 4.72
C LEU A 313 10.07 28.55 5.59
N GLU A 314 9.76 29.30 6.64
CA GLU A 314 10.74 29.78 7.61
C GLU A 314 11.37 28.62 8.40
N LYS A 315 10.54 27.76 9.01
CA LYS A 315 11.02 26.64 9.83
C LYS A 315 11.84 25.63 9.04
N ALA A 316 11.46 25.38 7.78
CA ALA A 316 12.16 24.48 6.87
C ALA A 316 13.30 25.16 6.08
N ARG A 317 13.52 26.47 6.27
CA ARG A 317 14.53 27.29 5.58
C ARG A 317 14.41 27.23 4.05
N LEU A 318 13.18 27.29 3.54
CA LEU A 318 12.85 27.15 2.11
C LEU A 318 12.58 28.49 1.41
N THR A 319 12.59 29.62 2.12
CA THR A 319 12.27 30.95 1.54
C THR A 319 13.13 31.26 0.32
N GLN A 320 14.45 31.14 0.43
CA GLN A 320 15.38 31.38 -0.69
C GLN A 320 15.22 30.39 -1.85
N VAL A 321 14.79 29.16 -1.55
CA VAL A 321 14.57 28.12 -2.58
C VAL A 321 13.39 28.50 -3.45
N ILE A 322 12.35 29.06 -2.85
CA ILE A 322 11.09 29.41 -3.51
C ILE A 322 11.19 30.75 -4.25
N GLU A 323 11.93 31.72 -3.71
CA GLU A 323 12.20 33.01 -4.37
C GLU A 323 12.94 32.84 -5.71
N LYS A 324 13.70 31.74 -5.87
CA LYS A 324 14.38 31.40 -7.12
C LYS A 324 13.47 30.79 -8.19
N LEU A 325 12.23 30.42 -7.84
CA LEU A 325 11.30 29.86 -8.81
C LEU A 325 10.80 30.95 -9.75
N SER A 326 10.80 30.65 -11.05
CA SER A 326 10.41 31.59 -12.10
C SER A 326 9.09 31.18 -12.73
N GLY A 327 8.20 32.16 -12.94
CA GLY A 327 6.90 31.94 -13.58
C GLY A 327 5.87 31.20 -12.71
N ILE A 328 6.10 31.11 -11.39
CA ILE A 328 5.22 30.42 -10.44
C ILE A 328 4.65 31.42 -9.44
N ARG A 329 3.33 31.39 -9.25
CA ARG A 329 2.66 32.17 -8.21
C ARG A 329 2.65 31.37 -6.90
N ILE A 330 3.25 31.92 -5.86
CA ILE A 330 3.26 31.31 -4.52
C ILE A 330 2.20 31.98 -3.66
N GLU A 331 1.28 31.18 -3.14
CA GLU A 331 0.17 31.62 -2.32
C GLU A 331 0.29 31.01 -0.92
N HIS A 332 0.13 31.85 0.10
CA HIS A 332 0.25 31.41 1.50
C HIS A 332 -1.12 31.20 2.14
N LEU A 333 -1.30 30.06 2.80
CA LEU A 333 -2.56 29.71 3.46
C LEU A 333 -3.00 30.75 4.51
N GLU A 334 -2.04 31.38 5.19
CA GLU A 334 -2.30 32.43 6.18
C GLU A 334 -2.97 33.66 5.55
N ASP A 335 -2.45 34.11 4.41
CA ASP A 335 -2.95 35.29 3.69
C ASP A 335 -4.34 34.99 3.09
N LEU A 336 -4.50 33.82 2.49
CA LEU A 336 -5.77 33.40 1.90
C LEU A 336 -6.88 33.27 2.94
N LYS A 337 -6.58 32.79 4.15
CA LYS A 337 -7.55 32.65 5.23
C LYS A 337 -8.20 33.99 5.61
N SER A 338 -7.46 35.10 5.51
CA SER A 338 -7.99 36.44 5.81
C SER A 338 -9.07 36.89 4.82
N THR A 339 -9.10 36.32 3.61
CA THR A 339 -10.04 36.68 2.54
C THR A 339 -11.39 35.96 2.62
N ILE A 340 -11.61 35.11 3.63
CA ILE A 340 -12.87 34.38 3.82
C ILE A 340 -13.95 35.34 4.33
N GLY A 341 -14.90 35.66 3.46
CA GLY A 341 -16.04 36.54 3.76
C GLY A 341 -17.26 35.81 4.32
N LEU A 342 -18.34 36.56 4.57
CA LEU A 342 -19.61 36.01 5.08
C LEU A 342 -20.22 34.98 4.12
N ASN A 343 -20.22 35.26 2.82
CA ASN A 343 -20.77 34.37 1.79
C ASN A 343 -20.06 33.00 1.76
N ASP A 344 -18.74 32.98 1.96
CA ASP A 344 -17.98 31.74 2.03
C ASP A 344 -18.38 30.93 3.27
N ARG A 345 -18.51 31.60 4.42
CA ARG A 345 -18.91 30.95 5.68
C ARG A 345 -20.30 30.33 5.59
N LEU A 346 -21.26 31.04 4.99
CA LEU A 346 -22.61 30.52 4.74
C LEU A 346 -22.59 29.33 3.78
N TRP A 347 -21.79 29.41 2.72
CA TRP A 347 -21.63 28.28 1.79
C TRP A 347 -21.00 27.05 2.45
N VAL A 348 -19.98 27.24 3.28
CA VAL A 348 -19.35 26.15 4.04
C VAL A 348 -20.37 25.55 5.01
N LEU A 349 -21.15 26.37 5.72
CA LEU A 349 -22.18 25.90 6.65
C LEU A 349 -23.23 25.03 5.94
N TRP A 350 -23.70 25.45 4.76
CA TRP A 350 -24.62 24.66 3.94
C TRP A 350 -24.01 23.31 3.53
N HIS A 351 -22.78 23.32 3.04
CA HIS A 351 -22.10 22.11 2.58
C HIS A 351 -21.55 21.22 3.70
N LEU A 352 -21.52 21.69 4.94
CA LEU A 352 -21.30 20.81 6.10
C LEU A 352 -22.50 19.88 6.32
N ALA A 353 -23.72 20.36 6.07
CA ALA A 353 -24.93 19.55 6.11
C ALA A 353 -25.08 18.67 4.87
N PHE A 354 -24.73 19.21 3.69
CA PHE A 354 -24.88 18.53 2.40
C PHE A 354 -23.56 18.46 1.61
N PRO A 355 -22.56 17.69 2.09
CA PRO A 355 -21.21 17.74 1.53
C PRO A 355 -21.09 17.20 0.10
N GLY A 356 -21.96 16.27 -0.31
CA GLY A 356 -21.98 15.76 -1.68
C GLY A 356 -22.26 16.84 -2.73
N GLY A 357 -22.99 17.91 -2.36
CA GLY A 357 -23.28 19.03 -3.27
C GLY A 357 -22.11 19.97 -3.51
N ALA A 358 -21.04 19.88 -2.70
CA ALA A 358 -19.87 20.75 -2.87
C ALA A 358 -18.93 20.24 -3.97
N ALA A 359 -18.83 18.92 -4.12
CA ALA A 359 -17.86 18.30 -5.00
C ALA A 359 -18.23 18.53 -6.47
N LEU A 360 -17.24 18.91 -7.28
CA LEU A 360 -17.41 18.98 -8.73
C LEU A 360 -17.40 17.57 -9.32
N ALA A 361 -18.24 17.36 -10.34
CA ALA A 361 -18.38 16.07 -11.02
C ALA A 361 -17.05 15.58 -11.58
N GLN A 362 -16.68 14.36 -11.19
CA GLN A 362 -15.44 13.65 -11.52
C GLN A 362 -15.73 12.16 -11.62
N VAL A 363 -14.88 11.44 -12.33
CA VAL A 363 -14.91 9.97 -12.36
C VAL A 363 -13.70 9.39 -11.62
N PRO A 364 -13.79 8.17 -11.06
CA PRO A 364 -12.70 7.57 -10.29
C PRO A 364 -11.36 7.47 -11.04
N ASP A 365 -11.40 7.36 -12.36
CA ASP A 365 -10.20 7.28 -13.20
C ASP A 365 -9.58 8.64 -13.57
N ASP A 366 -10.19 9.77 -13.15
CA ASP A 366 -9.59 11.10 -13.30
C ASP A 366 -8.27 11.20 -12.49
N PRO A 367 -7.28 12.01 -12.95
CA PRO A 367 -6.08 12.31 -12.17
C PRO A 367 -6.43 12.90 -10.81
N ALA A 368 -5.80 12.36 -9.76
CA ALA A 368 -6.11 12.66 -8.37
C ALA A 368 -4.93 13.26 -7.63
N ILE A 369 -3.72 12.73 -7.81
CA ILE A 369 -2.50 13.19 -7.13
C ILE A 369 -1.31 13.06 -8.09
N VAL A 370 -0.39 14.02 -8.04
CA VAL A 370 0.95 13.91 -8.63
C VAL A 370 2.01 13.85 -7.54
N LEU A 371 2.92 12.90 -7.65
CA LEU A 371 4.12 12.77 -6.81
C LEU A 371 5.37 12.81 -7.68
N PHE A 372 6.49 13.29 -7.17
CA PHE A 372 7.72 13.41 -7.96
C PHE A 372 8.77 12.38 -7.56
N THR A 373 9.36 11.70 -8.54
CA THR A 373 10.51 10.83 -8.36
C THR A 373 11.76 11.49 -8.94
N SER A 374 12.93 11.19 -8.37
CA SER A 374 14.22 11.57 -8.97
C SER A 374 14.39 10.74 -10.25
N GLY A 375 14.19 11.36 -11.41
CA GLY A 375 14.37 10.69 -12.69
C GLY A 375 15.82 10.20 -12.84
N SER A 376 16.01 9.06 -13.51
CA SER A 376 17.35 8.53 -13.82
C SER A 376 18.17 9.46 -14.73
N GLU A 377 17.53 10.43 -15.37
CA GLU A 377 18.12 11.44 -16.27
C GLU A 377 18.39 12.78 -15.55
N GLY A 378 18.27 12.83 -14.21
CA GLY A 378 18.55 14.01 -13.39
C GLY A 378 17.39 14.97 -13.18
N LYS A 379 16.42 15.05 -14.12
CA LYS A 379 15.20 15.85 -13.93
C LYS A 379 14.07 15.04 -13.27
N PRO A 380 13.30 15.61 -12.31
CA PRO A 380 12.19 14.91 -11.68
C PRO A 380 11.07 14.52 -12.67
N LYS A 381 10.49 13.33 -12.47
CA LYS A 381 9.32 12.85 -13.23
C LYS A 381 8.08 12.92 -12.34
N GLY A 382 6.99 13.50 -12.82
CA GLY A 382 5.72 13.57 -12.10
C GLY A 382 4.90 12.31 -12.30
N VAL A 383 4.79 11.44 -11.30
CA VAL A 383 3.95 10.25 -11.29
C VAL A 383 2.50 10.64 -11.08
N VAL A 384 1.65 10.42 -12.08
CA VAL A 384 0.24 10.80 -12.07
C VAL A 384 -0.64 9.63 -11.66
N HIS A 385 -1.28 9.73 -10.51
CA HIS A 385 -2.22 8.72 -10.02
C HIS A 385 -3.68 9.14 -10.24
N SER A 386 -4.54 8.17 -10.58
CA SER A 386 -6.00 8.34 -10.49
C SER A 386 -6.53 8.07 -9.08
N HIS A 387 -7.78 8.46 -8.80
CA HIS A 387 -8.43 8.10 -7.54
C HIS A 387 -8.50 6.57 -7.40
N THR A 388 -8.86 5.89 -8.49
CA THR A 388 -8.85 4.43 -8.57
C THR A 388 -7.50 3.85 -8.18
N SER A 389 -6.38 4.34 -8.73
CA SER A 389 -5.06 3.75 -8.45
C SER A 389 -4.69 3.80 -6.97
N ILE A 390 -4.95 4.93 -6.31
CA ILE A 390 -4.63 5.12 -4.89
C ILE A 390 -5.56 4.31 -4.00
N LEU A 391 -6.88 4.39 -4.23
CA LEU A 391 -7.86 3.67 -3.43
C LEU A 391 -7.80 2.15 -3.65
N SER A 392 -7.30 1.71 -4.82
CA SER A 392 -6.98 0.30 -5.06
C SER A 392 -5.85 -0.17 -4.16
N ASN A 393 -4.76 0.60 -4.04
CA ASN A 393 -3.67 0.22 -3.15
C ASN A 393 -4.08 0.23 -1.68
N VAL A 394 -4.88 1.21 -1.26
CA VAL A 394 -5.50 1.21 0.08
C VAL A 394 -6.35 -0.05 0.29
N ALA A 395 -7.19 -0.43 -0.68
CA ALA A 395 -8.01 -1.65 -0.58
C ALA A 395 -7.16 -2.92 -0.55
N GLN A 396 -6.09 -2.99 -1.34
CA GLN A 396 -5.14 -4.10 -1.36
C GLN A 396 -4.44 -4.29 -0.02
N ILE A 397 -3.94 -3.21 0.59
CA ILE A 397 -3.29 -3.25 1.91
C ILE A 397 -4.30 -3.70 2.97
N ARG A 398 -5.52 -3.16 2.98
CA ARG A 398 -6.59 -3.56 3.93
C ARG A 398 -7.06 -5.00 3.75
N ALA A 399 -6.90 -5.58 2.56
CA ALA A 399 -7.26 -6.98 2.34
C ALA A 399 -6.27 -7.93 3.06
N VAL A 400 -5.00 -7.54 3.17
CA VAL A 400 -3.94 -8.40 3.74
C VAL A 400 -3.54 -8.03 5.17
N ALA A 401 -3.80 -6.79 5.61
CA ALA A 401 -3.49 -6.29 6.95
C ALA A 401 -4.75 -5.78 7.65
N ASP A 402 -4.93 -6.16 8.92
CA ASP A 402 -6.17 -5.96 9.70
C ASP A 402 -6.23 -4.61 10.43
N PHE A 403 -5.97 -3.51 9.73
CA PHE A 403 -6.08 -2.16 10.32
C PHE A 403 -7.54 -1.84 10.68
N THR A 404 -7.74 -1.32 11.90
CA THR A 404 -9.04 -1.02 12.49
C THR A 404 -9.07 0.39 13.13
N PRO A 405 -10.24 0.94 13.47
CA PRO A 405 -10.36 2.21 14.18
C PRO A 405 -9.72 2.27 15.57
N HIS A 406 -9.27 1.14 16.12
CA HIS A 406 -8.47 1.11 17.34
C HIS A 406 -6.99 1.41 17.08
N ASP A 407 -6.55 1.45 15.83
CA ASP A 407 -5.18 1.78 15.50
C ASP A 407 -4.92 3.27 15.52
N LYS A 408 -3.71 3.62 15.97
CA LYS A 408 -3.16 4.96 15.85
C LYS A 408 -1.79 4.89 15.18
N PHE A 409 -1.69 5.56 14.04
CA PHE A 409 -0.48 5.61 13.21
C PHE A 409 0.40 6.75 13.69
N MET A 410 1.68 6.46 13.97
CA MET A 410 2.70 7.51 14.04
C MET A 410 3.23 7.77 12.63
N MET A 411 2.94 8.95 12.08
CA MET A 411 3.29 9.30 10.71
C MET A 411 4.28 10.46 10.63
N ALA A 412 5.56 10.09 10.63
CA ALA A 412 6.67 11.02 10.45
C ALA A 412 7.25 11.04 9.02
N LEU A 413 6.82 10.10 8.15
CA LEU A 413 7.30 10.05 6.77
C LEU A 413 6.70 11.20 5.94
N PRO A 414 7.46 11.85 5.04
CA PRO A 414 6.97 13.01 4.30
C PRO A 414 5.77 12.70 3.40
N LEU A 415 4.77 13.58 3.38
CA LEU A 415 3.58 13.41 2.52
C LEU A 415 3.86 13.56 1.02
N PHE A 416 4.94 14.23 0.61
CA PHE A 416 5.34 14.24 -0.80
C PHE A 416 5.90 12.89 -1.28
N HIS A 417 6.09 11.92 -0.37
CA HIS A 417 6.47 10.56 -0.70
C HIS A 417 5.25 9.63 -0.59
N SER A 418 5.04 8.78 -1.59
CA SER A 418 3.89 7.85 -1.67
C SER A 418 3.72 6.97 -0.43
N PHE A 419 4.83 6.54 0.19
CA PHE A 419 4.80 5.77 1.43
C PHE A 419 4.20 6.57 2.61
N GLY A 420 4.54 7.86 2.74
CA GLY A 420 3.95 8.73 3.76
C GLY A 420 2.50 9.11 3.43
N LEU A 421 2.21 9.41 2.17
CA LEU A 421 0.87 9.80 1.74
C LEU A 421 -0.14 8.66 1.76
N THR A 422 0.07 7.63 0.94
CA THR A 422 -0.94 6.58 0.75
C THR A 422 -1.03 5.68 1.97
N CYS A 423 0.10 5.08 2.39
CA CYS A 423 0.10 4.15 3.52
C CYS A 423 -0.06 4.91 4.84
N GLY A 424 0.55 6.08 4.95
CA GLY A 424 0.61 6.80 6.21
C GLY A 424 -0.59 7.66 6.55
N VAL A 425 -1.34 8.13 5.55
CA VAL A 425 -2.46 9.03 5.77
C VAL A 425 -3.74 8.63 5.06
N LEU A 426 -3.71 8.34 3.77
CA LEU A 426 -4.95 8.00 3.04
C LEU A 426 -5.53 6.66 3.51
N LEU A 427 -4.69 5.67 3.80
CA LEU A 427 -5.09 4.41 4.40
C LEU A 427 -5.80 4.59 5.75
N PRO A 428 -5.22 5.25 6.78
CA PRO A 428 -5.92 5.45 8.04
C PRO A 428 -7.17 6.33 7.88
N LEU A 429 -7.12 7.38 7.05
CA LEU A 429 -8.26 8.27 6.79
C LEU A 429 -9.46 7.51 6.21
N VAL A 430 -9.25 6.60 5.27
CA VAL A 430 -10.34 5.81 4.65
C VAL A 430 -10.78 4.64 5.55
N SER A 431 -9.92 4.17 6.44
CA SER A 431 -10.20 3.03 7.32
C SER A 431 -10.82 3.44 8.66
N GLY A 432 -10.82 4.74 8.97
CA GLY A 432 -11.19 5.27 10.27
C GLY A 432 -10.16 5.01 11.36
N CYS A 433 -8.91 4.70 11.00
CA CYS A 433 -7.82 4.64 11.96
C CYS A 433 -7.41 6.08 12.33
N LYS A 434 -6.82 6.23 13.52
CA LYS A 434 -6.25 7.50 13.95
C LYS A 434 -4.85 7.66 13.39
N VAL A 435 -4.41 8.90 13.20
CA VAL A 435 -3.05 9.24 12.77
C VAL A 435 -2.54 10.46 13.53
N PHE A 436 -1.31 10.37 14.00
CA PHE A 436 -0.54 11.50 14.50
C PHE A 436 0.48 11.91 13.44
N LEU A 437 0.35 13.13 12.93
CA LEU A 437 1.23 13.69 11.90
C LEU A 437 2.39 14.43 12.54
N TYR A 438 3.61 14.04 12.15
CA TYR A 438 4.83 14.66 12.61
C TYR A 438 5.66 15.15 11.42
N PRO A 439 6.21 16.39 11.47
CA PRO A 439 6.78 17.06 10.31
C PRO A 439 8.12 16.50 9.81
N SER A 440 8.87 15.78 10.64
CA SER A 440 10.21 15.32 10.28
C SER A 440 10.52 13.94 10.85
N PRO A 441 10.94 12.97 10.03
CA PRO A 441 11.36 11.65 10.52
C PRO A 441 12.75 11.69 11.18
N LEU A 442 13.48 12.80 11.07
CA LEU A 442 14.87 12.92 11.54
C LEU A 442 14.98 13.17 13.05
N HIS A 443 13.87 13.42 13.75
CA HIS A 443 13.88 13.68 15.18
C HIS A 443 13.90 12.38 15.98
N TYR A 444 15.02 11.65 15.86
CA TYR A 444 15.14 10.26 16.30
C TYR A 444 14.91 10.01 17.80
N ARG A 445 15.10 11.02 18.65
CA ARG A 445 14.85 10.96 20.10
C ARG A 445 13.41 11.31 20.48
N ILE A 446 12.75 12.16 19.68
CA ILE A 446 11.41 12.67 20.01
C ILE A 446 10.34 11.70 19.52
N ILE A 447 10.54 11.07 18.37
CA ILE A 447 9.56 10.16 17.77
C ILE A 447 9.22 8.97 18.69
N PRO A 448 10.19 8.27 19.31
CA PRO A 448 9.89 7.21 20.27
C PRO A 448 9.00 7.67 21.44
N GLU A 449 9.34 8.80 22.06
CA GLU A 449 8.56 9.41 23.14
C GLU A 449 7.12 9.73 22.69
N ILE A 450 6.93 10.25 21.47
CA ILE A 450 5.59 10.50 20.94
C ILE A 450 4.82 9.20 20.69
N VAL A 451 5.50 8.15 20.18
CA VAL A 451 4.86 6.84 19.99
C VAL A 451 4.32 6.30 21.30
N TYR A 452 5.08 6.47 22.38
CA TYR A 452 4.68 6.13 23.73
C TYR A 452 3.52 7.00 24.25
N ASP A 453 3.73 8.32 24.27
CA ASP A 453 2.80 9.34 24.80
C ASP A 453 1.44 9.36 24.09
N ARG A 454 1.37 8.85 22.85
CA ARG A 454 0.14 8.78 22.06
C ARG A 454 -0.43 7.38 21.90
N ASP A 455 0.13 6.36 22.57
CA ASP A 455 -0.26 4.96 22.43
C ASP A 455 -0.36 4.52 20.96
N CYS A 456 0.63 4.92 20.14
CA CYS A 456 0.62 4.55 18.73
C CYS A 456 0.78 3.03 18.58
N THR A 457 0.02 2.44 17.65
CA THR A 457 0.01 0.99 17.38
C THR A 457 0.67 0.63 16.05
N VAL A 458 0.88 1.62 15.18
CA VAL A 458 1.45 1.43 13.85
C VAL A 458 2.58 2.43 13.61
N LEU A 459 3.74 1.94 13.20
CA LEU A 459 4.90 2.76 12.82
C LEU A 459 5.47 2.29 11.48
N PHE A 460 5.62 3.22 10.54
CA PHE A 460 6.25 2.97 9.25
C PHE A 460 7.57 3.76 9.15
N GLY A 461 8.58 3.15 8.56
CA GLY A 461 9.89 3.77 8.40
C GLY A 461 10.76 3.09 7.34
N THR A 462 11.91 3.67 7.06
CA THR A 462 13.00 2.97 6.36
C THR A 462 13.84 2.20 7.36
N SER A 463 14.71 1.29 6.90
CA SER A 463 15.68 0.62 7.77
C SER A 463 16.51 1.65 8.56
N THR A 464 16.92 2.72 7.90
CA THR A 464 17.71 3.81 8.49
C THR A 464 16.96 4.51 9.63
N PHE A 465 15.69 4.88 9.42
CA PHE A 465 14.90 5.55 10.45
C PHE A 465 14.58 4.63 11.62
N LEU A 466 14.15 3.40 11.35
CA LEU A 466 13.85 2.41 12.40
C LEU A 466 15.10 2.07 13.21
N GLY A 467 16.27 1.98 12.58
CA GLY A 467 17.55 1.77 13.28
C GLY A 467 17.86 2.91 14.25
N ASN A 468 17.72 4.16 13.80
CA ASN A 468 17.94 5.33 14.67
C ASN A 468 16.90 5.44 15.78
N TYR A 469 15.60 5.22 15.50
CA TYR A 469 14.57 5.19 16.54
C TYR A 469 14.87 4.10 17.58
N GLY A 470 15.19 2.88 17.14
CA GLY A 470 15.53 1.79 18.06
C GLY A 470 16.77 2.07 18.91
N LYS A 471 17.76 2.79 18.37
CA LYS A 471 18.98 3.19 19.09
C LYS A 471 18.66 4.13 20.25
N PHE A 472 17.82 5.14 20.02
CA PHE A 472 17.53 6.19 21.00
C PHE A 472 16.32 5.91 21.90
N ALA A 473 15.39 5.05 21.50
CA ALA A 473 14.19 4.73 22.27
C ALA A 473 14.52 4.01 23.59
N HIS A 474 13.73 4.27 24.63
CA HIS A 474 13.64 3.40 25.79
C HIS A 474 12.90 2.10 25.44
N GLN A 475 13.19 0.99 26.14
CA GLN A 475 12.60 -0.34 25.86
C GLN A 475 11.07 -0.34 25.87
N TYR A 476 10.46 0.57 26.62
CA TYR A 476 9.01 0.65 26.77
C TYR A 476 8.30 1.55 25.74
N ASP A 477 9.04 2.39 25.01
CA ASP A 477 8.45 3.41 24.11
C ASP A 477 7.55 2.80 23.02
N PHE A 478 7.86 1.56 22.65
CA PHE A 478 7.19 0.82 21.58
C PHE A 478 6.24 -0.27 22.09
N GLY A 479 5.94 -0.33 23.39
CA GLY A 479 5.17 -1.42 24.00
C GLY A 479 3.73 -1.61 23.47
N ARG A 480 3.17 -0.60 22.77
CA ARG A 480 1.84 -0.68 22.13
C ARG A 480 1.87 -0.96 20.64
N LEU A 481 3.05 -0.92 20.00
CA LEU A 481 3.17 -1.17 18.57
C LEU A 481 2.82 -2.62 18.24
N ARG A 482 1.88 -2.79 17.31
CA ARG A 482 1.53 -4.11 16.74
C ARG A 482 2.00 -4.26 15.29
N TYR A 483 2.16 -3.15 14.58
CA TYR A 483 2.69 -3.12 13.22
C TYR A 483 3.90 -2.19 13.14
N VAL A 484 5.05 -2.76 12.78
CA VAL A 484 6.25 -2.01 12.38
C VAL A 484 6.63 -2.46 11.00
N VAL A 485 6.55 -1.56 10.01
CA VAL A 485 6.81 -1.89 8.61
C VAL A 485 7.99 -1.09 8.08
N ALA A 486 9.01 -1.79 7.61
CA ALA A 486 10.12 -1.24 6.86
C ALA A 486 9.81 -1.26 5.36
N GLY A 487 10.07 -0.16 4.68
CA GLY A 487 9.95 -0.05 3.23
C GLY A 487 10.89 0.98 2.65
N ALA A 488 10.87 1.13 1.32
CA ALA A 488 11.70 2.04 0.53
C ALA A 488 13.23 1.81 0.55
N GLU A 489 13.72 0.94 1.43
CA GLU A 489 15.10 0.47 1.59
C GLU A 489 15.08 -0.99 2.06
N LYS A 490 16.16 -1.72 1.78
CA LYS A 490 16.36 -3.06 2.34
C LYS A 490 16.51 -2.97 3.87
N LEU A 491 15.85 -3.84 4.61
CA LEU A 491 16.03 -3.94 6.05
C LEU A 491 17.38 -4.58 6.39
N SER A 492 18.16 -3.92 7.24
CA SER A 492 19.41 -4.46 7.76
C SER A 492 19.15 -5.49 8.86
N GLU A 493 20.01 -6.52 8.94
CA GLU A 493 19.88 -7.55 9.95
C GLU A 493 20.20 -7.02 11.36
N GLU A 494 21.05 -6.00 11.47
CA GLU A 494 21.35 -5.30 12.72
C GLU A 494 20.12 -4.59 13.25
N VAL A 495 19.37 -3.89 12.37
CA VAL A 495 18.12 -3.23 12.76
C VAL A 495 17.06 -4.27 13.14
N ARG A 496 16.97 -5.39 12.40
CA ARG A 496 16.05 -6.48 12.75
C ARG A 496 16.36 -7.05 14.14
N LYS A 497 17.62 -7.37 14.41
CA LYS A 497 18.10 -7.89 15.71
C LYS A 497 17.84 -6.91 16.84
N LEU A 498 18.19 -5.64 16.64
CA LEU A 498 17.93 -4.57 17.61
C LEU A 498 16.45 -4.53 18.03
N TRP A 499 15.53 -4.57 17.07
CA TRP A 499 14.11 -4.45 17.37
C TRP A 499 13.51 -5.68 18.04
N ILE A 500 13.93 -6.89 17.64
CA ILE A 500 13.44 -8.11 18.26
C ILE A 500 14.02 -8.29 19.67
N GLU A 501 15.30 -7.99 19.89
CA GLU A 501 15.96 -8.17 21.19
C GLU A 501 15.56 -7.09 22.20
N LYS A 502 15.47 -5.83 21.76
CA LYS A 502 15.19 -4.70 22.67
C LYS A 502 13.70 -4.52 22.96
N PHE A 503 12.82 -4.77 21.97
CA PHE A 503 11.39 -4.48 22.09
C PHE A 503 10.50 -5.72 21.94
N GLY A 504 11.04 -6.88 21.53
CA GLY A 504 10.22 -8.06 21.20
C GLY A 504 9.40 -7.89 19.92
N ILE A 505 9.72 -6.90 19.08
CA ILE A 505 8.92 -6.54 17.92
C ILE A 505 9.60 -7.01 16.64
N ARG A 506 8.86 -7.78 15.84
CA ARG A 506 9.29 -8.15 14.48
C ARG A 506 8.95 -7.03 13.50
N ILE A 507 9.97 -6.49 12.83
CA ILE A 507 9.78 -5.60 11.68
C ILE A 507 9.32 -6.43 10.47
N LEU A 508 8.24 -5.98 9.83
CA LEU A 508 7.73 -6.53 8.58
C LEU A 508 8.32 -5.74 7.40
N GLU A 509 8.74 -6.42 6.34
CA GLU A 509 9.26 -5.77 5.14
C GLU A 509 8.17 -5.62 4.08
N GLY A 510 8.14 -4.47 3.40
CA GLY A 510 7.30 -4.20 2.25
C GLY A 510 8.10 -3.61 1.09
N TYR A 511 7.71 -3.99 -0.13
CA TYR A 511 8.27 -3.51 -1.38
C TYR A 511 7.24 -2.69 -2.15
N GLY A 512 7.71 -1.61 -2.74
CA GLY A 512 6.87 -0.70 -3.50
C GLY A 512 7.64 0.32 -4.30
N VAL A 513 6.96 0.85 -5.30
CA VAL A 513 7.42 1.91 -6.21
C VAL A 513 6.32 2.95 -6.29
N THR A 514 6.67 4.23 -6.43
CA THR A 514 5.68 5.33 -6.43
C THR A 514 4.60 5.06 -7.46
N GLU A 515 4.96 4.54 -8.63
CA GLU A 515 4.11 4.20 -9.77
C GLU A 515 3.05 3.12 -9.49
N CYS A 516 3.12 2.40 -8.36
CA CYS A 516 2.16 1.38 -7.92
C CYS A 516 1.43 1.77 -6.62
N ALA A 517 1.46 3.06 -6.28
CA ALA A 517 0.65 3.74 -5.27
C ALA A 517 0.77 3.40 -3.75
N PRO A 518 1.90 3.00 -3.14
CA PRO A 518 3.16 2.47 -3.69
C PRO A 518 3.34 0.95 -3.53
N VAL A 519 2.56 0.30 -2.67
CA VAL A 519 2.89 -1.05 -2.19
C VAL A 519 2.61 -2.08 -3.28
N VAL A 520 3.60 -2.92 -3.58
CA VAL A 520 3.49 -4.01 -4.57
C VAL A 520 3.47 -5.36 -3.87
N ALA A 521 4.32 -5.54 -2.84
CA ALA A 521 4.37 -6.73 -2.02
C ALA A 521 4.62 -6.37 -0.56
N VAL A 522 4.10 -7.17 0.38
CA VAL A 522 4.29 -6.90 1.82
C VAL A 522 4.21 -8.16 2.66
N ASN A 523 5.09 -8.26 3.67
CA ASN A 523 4.96 -9.25 4.73
C ASN A 523 3.87 -8.82 5.71
N VAL A 524 3.00 -9.75 6.08
CA VAL A 524 1.98 -9.54 7.12
C VAL A 524 2.13 -10.58 8.22
N PRO A 525 1.63 -10.36 9.45
CA PRO A 525 1.83 -11.29 10.55
C PRO A 525 1.42 -12.74 10.23
N MET A 526 0.37 -12.91 9.41
CA MET A 526 -0.13 -14.22 8.95
C MET A 526 0.67 -14.85 7.80
N ALA A 527 1.48 -14.08 7.07
CA ALA A 527 2.27 -14.51 5.92
C ALA A 527 3.55 -13.68 5.86
N CYS A 528 4.57 -14.13 6.60
CA CYS A 528 5.85 -13.44 6.74
C CYS A 528 7.00 -14.42 6.49
N ARG A 529 7.97 -14.00 5.67
CA ARG A 529 9.22 -14.73 5.42
C ARG A 529 10.40 -13.78 5.59
N ILE A 530 11.34 -14.14 6.47
CA ILE A 530 12.55 -13.34 6.71
C ILE A 530 13.39 -13.32 5.43
N GLY A 531 13.92 -12.15 5.07
CA GLY A 531 14.71 -11.96 3.85
C GLY A 531 13.88 -11.85 2.56
N SER A 532 12.55 -11.92 2.66
CA SER A 532 11.61 -11.59 1.59
C SER A 532 10.93 -10.24 1.89
N VAL A 533 10.46 -9.57 0.85
CA VAL A 533 9.59 -8.38 0.95
C VAL A 533 8.10 -8.73 1.01
N GLY A 534 7.76 -10.02 1.14
CA GLY A 534 6.40 -10.53 1.22
C GLY A 534 5.84 -11.02 -0.12
N GLN A 535 4.54 -11.26 -0.14
CA GLN A 535 3.81 -11.70 -1.32
C GLN A 535 3.21 -10.49 -2.05
N LEU A 536 2.98 -10.63 -3.36
CA LEU A 536 2.29 -9.64 -4.17
C LEU A 536 0.90 -9.33 -3.59
N LEU A 537 0.51 -8.06 -3.67
CA LEU A 537 -0.82 -7.63 -3.26
C LEU A 537 -1.92 -8.23 -4.16
N PRO A 538 -3.13 -8.46 -3.61
CA PRO A 538 -4.24 -9.01 -4.36
C PRO A 538 -4.65 -8.15 -5.57
N GLY A 539 -5.13 -8.79 -6.63
CA GLY A 539 -5.48 -8.12 -7.88
C GLY A 539 -4.29 -7.57 -8.67
N MET A 540 -3.06 -7.98 -8.36
CA MET A 540 -1.88 -7.72 -9.19
C MET A 540 -1.54 -8.95 -10.04
N GLU A 541 -1.23 -8.68 -11.31
CA GLU A 541 -0.55 -9.58 -12.24
C GLU A 541 0.94 -9.23 -12.27
N TYR A 542 1.77 -10.23 -12.56
CA TYR A 542 3.22 -10.04 -12.69
C TYR A 542 3.78 -10.91 -13.80
N GLU A 543 4.91 -10.47 -14.35
CA GLU A 543 5.74 -11.23 -15.28
C GLU A 543 7.21 -10.99 -14.89
N LEU A 544 8.03 -12.04 -14.94
CA LEU A 544 9.46 -11.96 -14.72
C LEU A 544 10.18 -12.13 -16.06
N GLU A 545 10.73 -11.04 -16.58
CA GLU A 545 11.54 -11.08 -17.80
C GLU A 545 12.94 -11.63 -17.47
N PRO A 546 13.39 -12.72 -18.11
CA PRO A 546 14.73 -13.27 -17.87
C PRO A 546 15.81 -12.22 -18.14
N VAL A 547 16.81 -12.14 -17.26
CA VAL A 547 17.94 -11.23 -17.39
C VAL A 547 19.22 -12.06 -17.63
N PRO A 548 19.95 -11.86 -18.74
CA PRO A 548 21.20 -12.57 -18.99
C PRO A 548 22.20 -12.41 -17.83
N GLY A 549 22.83 -13.52 -17.41
CA GLY A 549 23.75 -13.55 -16.26
C GLY A 549 23.08 -13.66 -14.89
N ILE A 550 21.74 -13.79 -14.83
CA ILE A 550 20.99 -14.04 -13.59
C ILE A 550 20.17 -15.32 -13.77
N GLU A 551 20.65 -16.42 -13.18
CA GLU A 551 20.02 -17.74 -13.31
C GLU A 551 18.69 -17.85 -12.55
N HIS A 552 18.60 -17.19 -11.39
CA HIS A 552 17.42 -17.22 -10.51
C HIS A 552 16.82 -15.81 -10.35
N GLY A 553 15.67 -15.61 -11.00
CA GLY A 553 14.91 -14.36 -10.98
C GLY A 553 14.83 -13.65 -12.34
N GLY A 554 14.12 -12.53 -12.37
CA GLY A 554 13.93 -11.74 -13.58
C GLY A 554 13.53 -10.30 -13.28
N ALA A 555 13.59 -9.45 -14.31
CA ALA A 555 13.09 -8.08 -14.21
C ALA A 555 11.58 -8.12 -13.99
N LEU A 556 11.13 -7.44 -12.93
CA LEU A 556 9.73 -7.47 -12.51
C LEU A 556 8.89 -6.49 -13.33
N HIS A 557 7.92 -7.05 -14.05
CA HIS A 557 6.83 -6.31 -14.66
C HIS A 557 5.56 -6.57 -13.86
N VAL A 558 4.77 -5.53 -13.62
CA VAL A 558 3.52 -5.64 -12.86
C VAL A 558 2.38 -4.96 -13.61
N LYS A 559 1.18 -5.48 -13.41
CA LYS A 559 -0.07 -4.89 -13.87
C LYS A 559 -1.10 -5.00 -12.77
N GLY A 560 -1.88 -3.96 -12.56
CA GLY A 560 -2.86 -3.96 -11.49
C GLY A 560 -3.63 -2.65 -11.42
N PRO A 561 -4.71 -2.63 -10.64
CA PRO A 561 -5.57 -1.45 -10.53
C PRO A 561 -4.88 -0.29 -9.80
N ASN A 562 -3.74 -0.53 -9.13
CA ASN A 562 -2.94 0.45 -8.40
C ASN A 562 -1.82 1.09 -9.24
N VAL A 563 -1.63 0.67 -10.49
CA VAL A 563 -0.64 1.27 -11.40
C VAL A 563 -1.08 2.69 -11.77
N MET A 564 -0.12 3.62 -11.81
CA MET A 564 -0.32 5.02 -12.18
C MET A 564 -0.94 5.19 -13.59
N LYS A 565 -1.46 6.39 -13.89
CA LYS A 565 -1.89 6.75 -15.25
C LYS A 565 -0.72 6.98 -16.19
N GLY A 566 0.39 7.50 -15.69
CA GLY A 566 1.56 7.85 -16.48
C GLY A 566 2.42 8.93 -15.84
N TYR A 567 3.39 9.43 -16.59
CA TYR A 567 4.31 10.47 -16.18
C TYR A 567 3.97 11.83 -16.80
N PHE A 568 4.15 12.88 -16.02
CA PHE A 568 4.49 14.21 -16.49
C PHE A 568 6.01 14.31 -16.61
N LEU A 569 6.49 14.63 -17.82
CA LEU A 569 7.91 14.77 -18.12
C LEU A 569 8.24 16.21 -18.51
N PHE A 570 9.49 16.59 -18.29
CA PHE A 570 9.96 17.96 -18.51
C PHE A 570 9.91 18.38 -19.99
N ASP A 571 10.16 17.45 -20.90
CA ASP A 571 10.19 17.66 -22.35
C ASP A 571 8.79 17.82 -22.97
N GLN A 572 7.75 17.28 -22.33
CA GLN A 572 6.35 17.48 -22.72
C GLN A 572 5.49 17.87 -21.50
N PRO A 573 5.60 19.14 -21.04
CA PRO A 573 4.87 19.66 -19.89
C PRO A 573 3.36 19.41 -19.93
N GLY A 574 2.82 18.88 -18.82
CA GLY A 574 1.38 18.75 -18.60
C GLY A 574 0.67 17.65 -19.42
N VAL A 575 1.41 16.86 -20.20
CA VAL A 575 0.87 15.73 -20.97
C VAL A 575 1.20 14.43 -20.27
N ILE A 576 0.17 13.61 -19.98
CA ILE A 576 0.36 12.30 -19.33
C ILE A 576 0.93 11.31 -20.37
N GLN A 577 2.15 10.86 -20.13
CA GLN A 577 2.81 9.83 -20.93
C GLN A 577 2.70 8.47 -20.25
N GLN A 578 2.07 7.49 -20.90
CA GLN A 578 1.97 6.15 -20.35
C GLN A 578 3.35 5.47 -20.32
N PRO A 579 3.67 4.69 -19.27
CA PRO A 579 4.93 3.97 -19.22
C PRO A 579 4.98 2.90 -20.33
N GLN A 580 6.14 2.76 -20.97
CA GLN A 580 6.39 1.68 -21.93
C GLN A 580 6.83 0.42 -21.18
N SER A 581 6.20 -0.71 -21.50
CA SER A 581 6.47 -2.01 -20.87
C SER A 581 5.97 -3.13 -21.80
N LYS A 582 5.54 -4.28 -21.24
CA LYS A 582 5.01 -5.46 -21.96
C LYS A 582 3.65 -5.24 -22.64
N GLY A 583 3.10 -4.02 -22.61
CA GLY A 583 1.82 -3.66 -23.21
C GLY A 583 1.02 -2.69 -22.33
N ALA A 584 -0.20 -2.36 -22.76
CA ALA A 584 -1.06 -1.43 -22.04
C ALA A 584 -1.36 -1.91 -20.60
N GLY A 585 -1.16 -1.01 -19.63
CA GLY A 585 -1.38 -1.27 -18.20
C GLY A 585 -0.27 -2.03 -17.48
N TRP A 586 0.77 -2.49 -18.19
CA TRP A 586 1.97 -3.06 -17.59
C TRP A 586 2.98 -1.97 -17.23
N TYR A 587 3.65 -2.14 -16.10
CA TYR A 587 4.71 -1.26 -15.62
C TYR A 587 5.97 -2.07 -15.33
N SER A 588 7.11 -1.60 -15.84
CA SER A 588 8.43 -2.15 -15.52
C SER A 588 8.95 -1.49 -14.25
N THR A 589 9.17 -2.26 -13.18
CA THR A 589 9.66 -1.67 -11.92
C THR A 589 11.14 -1.28 -11.97
N GLY A 590 11.90 -1.89 -12.89
CA GLY A 590 13.35 -1.75 -12.97
C GLY A 590 14.10 -2.52 -11.87
N ASP A 591 13.39 -3.32 -11.07
CA ASP A 591 13.96 -4.18 -10.04
C ASP A 591 13.98 -5.65 -10.51
N ILE A 592 15.01 -6.38 -10.12
CA ILE A 592 15.17 -7.81 -10.38
C ILE A 592 14.73 -8.56 -9.14
N VAL A 593 13.80 -9.48 -9.31
CA VAL A 593 13.23 -10.23 -8.20
C VAL A 593 13.24 -11.73 -8.50
N GLU A 594 13.36 -12.50 -7.44
CA GLU A 594 13.09 -13.92 -7.45
C GLU A 594 11.81 -14.17 -6.67
N ARG A 595 10.99 -15.09 -7.17
CA ARG A 595 9.75 -15.51 -6.50
C ARG A 595 9.88 -16.98 -6.15
N ASP A 596 9.76 -17.29 -4.87
CA ASP A 596 9.80 -18.67 -4.41
C ASP A 596 8.49 -19.43 -4.64
N ASP A 597 8.50 -20.74 -4.37
CA ASP A 597 7.35 -21.63 -4.57
C ASP A 597 6.11 -21.23 -3.75
N ASP A 598 6.33 -20.64 -2.57
CA ASP A 598 5.28 -20.14 -1.68
C ASP A 598 4.80 -18.73 -2.10
N GLY A 599 5.39 -18.15 -3.14
CA GLY A 599 5.01 -16.89 -3.76
C GLY A 599 5.55 -15.64 -3.08
N PHE A 600 6.55 -15.77 -2.22
CA PHE A 600 7.25 -14.66 -1.60
C PHE A 600 8.30 -14.09 -2.56
N LEU A 601 8.43 -12.77 -2.59
CA LEU A 601 9.39 -12.07 -3.43
C LEU A 601 10.68 -11.76 -2.67
N HIS A 602 11.81 -11.97 -3.34
CA HIS A 602 13.15 -11.63 -2.89
C HIS A 602 13.76 -10.64 -3.86
N ILE A 603 14.09 -9.43 -3.40
CA ILE A 603 14.74 -8.42 -4.24
C ILE A 603 16.22 -8.79 -4.41
N ARG A 604 16.64 -8.99 -5.66
CA ARG A 604 18.03 -9.32 -6.02
C ARG A 604 18.85 -8.07 -6.33
N GLY A 605 18.20 -7.01 -6.79
CA GLY A 605 18.81 -5.69 -6.99
C GLY A 605 18.02 -4.85 -8.00
N ARG A 606 18.56 -3.67 -8.35
CA ARG A 606 18.03 -2.83 -9.43
C ARG A 606 18.74 -3.09 -10.73
N LEU A 607 18.02 -3.23 -11.84
CA LEU A 607 18.60 -3.49 -13.17
C LEU A 607 19.68 -2.45 -13.54
N LYS A 608 19.45 -1.17 -13.24
CA LYS A 608 20.42 -0.07 -13.46
C LYS A 608 21.59 -0.06 -12.48
N ARG A 609 21.58 -0.89 -11.44
CA ARG A 609 22.64 -1.06 -10.43
C ARG A 609 23.34 -2.41 -10.57
N PHE A 610 23.35 -2.97 -11.78
CA PHE A 610 24.23 -4.05 -12.17
C PHE A 610 25.31 -3.50 -13.09
N ALA A 611 26.55 -3.91 -12.83
CA ALA A 611 27.66 -3.71 -13.74
C ALA A 611 27.72 -4.90 -14.71
N LYS A 612 27.80 -4.63 -16.01
CA LYS A 612 28.03 -5.66 -17.01
C LYS A 612 29.53 -5.82 -17.23
N ILE A 613 30.12 -6.84 -16.63
CA ILE A 613 31.56 -7.09 -16.63
C ILE A 613 31.83 -8.40 -17.35
N ALA A 614 32.50 -8.32 -18.50
CA ALA A 614 32.82 -9.49 -19.34
C ALA A 614 31.58 -10.36 -19.68
N GLY A 615 30.41 -9.74 -19.83
CA GLY A 615 29.16 -10.43 -20.15
C GLY A 615 28.32 -10.83 -18.93
N GLU A 616 28.90 -10.84 -17.73
CA GLU A 616 28.22 -11.18 -16.48
C GLU A 616 27.62 -9.94 -15.80
N MET A 617 26.47 -10.11 -15.14
CA MET A 617 25.79 -9.04 -14.42
C MET A 617 26.14 -9.07 -12.93
N VAL A 618 26.96 -8.11 -12.49
CA VAL A 618 27.42 -8.00 -11.10
C VAL A 618 26.65 -6.91 -10.36
N SER A 619 25.92 -7.29 -9.32
CA SER A 619 25.16 -6.33 -8.50
C SER A 619 26.09 -5.41 -7.71
N LEU A 620 25.94 -4.09 -7.88
CA LEU A 620 26.67 -3.08 -7.10
C LEU A 620 26.35 -3.16 -5.60
N GLU A 621 25.17 -3.67 -5.24
CA GLU A 621 24.80 -3.88 -3.84
C GLU A 621 25.57 -5.05 -3.20
N VAL A 622 25.96 -6.05 -4.00
CA VAL A 622 26.85 -7.12 -3.52
C VAL A 622 28.22 -6.54 -3.22
N VAL A 623 28.74 -5.68 -4.10
CA VAL A 623 30.01 -4.96 -3.89
C VAL A 623 29.99 -4.16 -2.58
N GLU A 624 28.90 -3.44 -2.32
CA GLU A 624 28.71 -2.65 -1.09
C GLU A 624 28.66 -3.54 0.15
N LYS A 625 27.97 -4.69 0.10
CA LYS A 625 27.93 -5.63 1.23
C LYS A 625 29.29 -6.23 1.56
N LEU A 626 30.09 -6.55 0.54
CA LEU A 626 31.45 -7.03 0.75
C LEU A 626 32.29 -5.98 1.49
N ALA A 627 32.15 -4.71 1.11
CA ALA A 627 32.82 -3.61 1.78
C ALA A 627 32.34 -3.41 3.22
N VAL A 628 31.02 -3.46 3.46
CA VAL A 628 30.45 -3.40 4.82
C VAL A 628 30.92 -4.56 5.68
N GLN A 629 31.04 -5.77 5.13
CA GLN A 629 31.54 -6.92 5.89
C GLN A 629 33.04 -6.79 6.21
N ALA A 630 33.83 -6.29 5.27
CA ALA A 630 35.26 -6.06 5.47
C ALA A 630 35.53 -4.90 6.45
N ALA A 631 34.71 -3.85 6.40
CA ALA A 631 34.89 -2.61 7.13
C ALA A 631 33.54 -2.07 7.68
N PRO A 632 32.96 -2.73 8.71
CA PRO A 632 31.59 -2.47 9.17
C PRO A 632 31.38 -1.12 9.84
N LYS A 633 32.46 -0.44 10.26
CA LYS A 633 32.39 0.87 10.92
C LYS A 633 32.33 2.05 9.95
N PHE A 634 32.50 1.80 8.65
CA PHE A 634 32.64 2.83 7.63
C PHE A 634 31.50 2.78 6.61
N VAL A 635 31.33 3.87 5.87
CA VAL A 635 30.28 3.99 4.86
C VAL A 635 30.88 3.69 3.49
N HIS A 636 30.18 2.87 2.71
CA HIS A 636 30.64 2.38 1.41
C HIS A 636 29.56 2.58 0.36
N ALA A 637 29.97 2.85 -0.87
CA ALA A 637 29.07 2.96 -2.02
C ALA A 637 29.76 2.50 -3.31
N ALA A 638 29.07 1.76 -4.17
CA ALA A 638 29.63 1.24 -5.41
C ALA A 638 29.02 1.94 -6.64
N SER A 639 29.87 2.14 -7.65
CA SER A 639 29.56 2.69 -8.97
C SER A 639 30.27 1.89 -10.06
N THR A 640 29.97 2.20 -11.33
CA THR A 640 30.67 1.65 -12.49
C THR A 640 31.37 2.75 -13.27
N ARG A 641 32.45 2.38 -13.97
CA ARG A 641 33.03 3.18 -15.06
C ARG A 641 33.16 2.32 -16.31
N ALA A 642 33.24 2.95 -17.48
CA ALA A 642 33.51 2.23 -18.72
C ALA A 642 34.89 1.56 -18.67
N ASP A 643 34.98 0.35 -19.20
CA ASP A 643 36.22 -0.43 -19.34
C ASP A 643 36.28 -1.01 -20.75
N ALA A 644 37.29 -0.62 -21.53
CA ALA A 644 37.38 -0.99 -22.94
C ALA A 644 37.50 -2.50 -23.18
N ALA A 645 38.03 -3.26 -22.22
CA ALA A 645 38.24 -4.70 -22.36
C ALA A 645 37.06 -5.53 -21.82
N LYS A 646 36.36 -5.02 -20.80
CA LYS A 646 35.33 -5.78 -20.06
C LYS A 646 33.93 -5.18 -20.15
N GLY A 647 33.75 -4.08 -20.87
CA GLY A 647 32.52 -3.29 -20.93
C GLY A 647 32.47 -2.30 -19.78
N GLU A 648 32.35 -2.80 -18.54
CA GLU A 648 32.37 -1.98 -17.32
C GLU A 648 33.38 -2.49 -16.28
N ALA A 649 33.80 -1.59 -15.39
CA ALA A 649 34.59 -1.90 -14.21
C ALA A 649 33.95 -1.31 -12.94
N LEU A 650 34.03 -2.05 -11.84
CA LEU A 650 33.56 -1.63 -10.52
C LEU A 650 34.49 -0.59 -9.90
N VAL A 651 33.88 0.45 -9.33
CA VAL A 651 34.55 1.44 -8.47
C VAL A 651 33.84 1.45 -7.12
N LEU A 652 34.59 1.18 -6.05
CA LEU A 652 34.11 1.29 -4.67
C LEU A 652 34.57 2.62 -4.09
N PHE A 653 33.65 3.39 -3.55
CA PHE A 653 33.93 4.54 -2.69
C PHE A 653 33.77 4.13 -1.23
N THR A 654 34.73 4.52 -0.40
CA THR A 654 34.75 4.15 1.02
C THR A 654 35.24 5.30 1.88
N THR A 655 34.67 5.43 3.08
CA THR A 655 35.22 6.32 4.13
C THR A 655 36.28 5.63 4.99
N ASP A 656 36.64 4.37 4.68
CA ASP A 656 37.71 3.65 5.34
C ASP A 656 39.06 3.94 4.66
N PRO A 657 40.01 4.61 5.34
CA PRO A 657 41.31 4.93 4.76
C PRO A 657 42.23 3.70 4.63
N GLU A 658 41.88 2.56 5.23
CA GLU A 658 42.73 1.36 5.23
C GLU A 658 42.14 0.20 4.43
N LEU A 659 40.92 0.33 3.91
CA LEU A 659 40.25 -0.76 3.19
C LEU A 659 40.99 -1.11 1.88
N LYS A 660 41.49 -2.34 1.83
CA LYS A 660 42.23 -2.92 0.69
C LYS A 660 41.46 -4.04 0.02
N ARG A 661 41.86 -4.34 -1.22
CA ARG A 661 41.26 -5.40 -2.04
C ARG A 661 41.38 -6.78 -1.38
N GLU A 662 42.45 -7.08 -0.65
CA GLU A 662 42.58 -8.40 0.01
C GLU A 662 41.47 -8.64 1.04
N GLN A 663 41.07 -7.60 1.78
CA GLN A 663 39.98 -7.69 2.76
C GLN A 663 38.63 -7.95 2.08
N LEU A 664 38.40 -7.33 0.91
CA LEU A 664 37.22 -7.57 0.10
C LEU A 664 37.20 -8.99 -0.49
N LEU A 665 38.36 -9.52 -0.92
CA LEU A 665 38.48 -10.92 -1.37
C LEU A 665 38.16 -11.91 -0.25
N ALA A 666 38.66 -11.63 0.97
CA ALA A 666 38.36 -12.45 2.14
C ALA A 666 36.85 -12.44 2.47
N ALA A 667 36.21 -11.26 2.42
CA ALA A 667 34.77 -11.12 2.61
C ALA A 667 33.97 -11.84 1.52
N ALA A 668 34.41 -11.78 0.26
CA ALA A 668 33.76 -12.48 -0.86
C ALA A 668 33.80 -13.99 -0.69
N LYS A 669 34.97 -14.53 -0.30
CA LYS A 669 35.13 -15.95 0.00
C LYS A 669 34.25 -16.39 1.17
N ALA A 670 34.15 -15.57 2.22
CA ALA A 670 33.33 -15.87 3.40
C ALA A 670 31.82 -15.86 3.09
N THR A 671 31.37 -15.07 2.11
CA THR A 671 29.95 -14.97 1.72
C THR A 671 29.56 -15.81 0.52
N GLY A 672 30.52 -16.51 -0.10
CA GLY A 672 30.28 -17.23 -1.36
C GLY A 672 29.99 -16.30 -2.54
N SER A 673 30.42 -15.04 -2.48
CA SER A 673 30.24 -14.09 -3.58
C SER A 673 31.27 -14.32 -4.68
N PRO A 674 30.92 -14.18 -5.97
CA PRO A 674 31.88 -14.31 -7.08
C PRO A 674 33.04 -13.31 -6.96
N GLU A 675 34.25 -13.71 -7.36
CA GLU A 675 35.42 -12.81 -7.36
C GLU A 675 35.20 -11.58 -8.28
N LEU A 676 34.36 -11.74 -9.30
CA LEU A 676 33.96 -10.66 -10.21
C LEU A 676 33.22 -9.51 -9.48
N ALA A 677 32.63 -9.78 -8.30
CA ALA A 677 32.03 -8.78 -7.41
C ALA A 677 33.05 -8.01 -6.57
N VAL A 678 34.35 -8.35 -6.64
CA VAL A 678 35.38 -7.65 -5.87
C VAL A 678 35.97 -6.50 -6.68
N PRO A 679 35.77 -5.23 -6.25
CA PRO A 679 36.13 -4.04 -7.02
C PRO A 679 37.65 -3.87 -7.10
N ARG A 680 38.16 -3.55 -8.30
CA ARG A 680 39.60 -3.32 -8.54
C ARG A 680 40.01 -1.89 -8.20
N VAL A 681 39.06 -0.97 -8.26
CA VAL A 681 39.27 0.45 -7.96
C VAL A 681 38.57 0.74 -6.65
N ILE A 682 39.35 1.13 -5.64
CA ILE A 682 38.86 1.58 -4.34
C ILE A 682 39.28 3.04 -4.20
N ARG A 683 38.31 3.93 -3.99
CA ARG A 683 38.50 5.36 -3.79
C ARG A 683 38.12 5.73 -2.37
N GLN A 684 39.08 6.26 -1.64
CA GLN A 684 38.90 6.71 -0.28
C GLN A 684 38.42 8.16 -0.32
N ILE A 685 37.32 8.46 0.38
CA ILE A 685 36.71 9.80 0.44
C ILE A 685 36.26 10.09 1.87
N ASP A 686 36.23 11.37 2.26
CA ASP A 686 35.85 11.75 3.62
C ASP A 686 34.39 11.43 3.95
N ALA A 687 33.50 11.60 2.97
CA ALA A 687 32.08 11.34 3.11
C ALA A 687 31.44 10.87 1.81
N ILE A 688 30.53 9.90 1.91
CA ILE A 688 29.69 9.48 0.78
C ILE A 688 28.63 10.57 0.50
N PRO A 689 28.52 11.09 -0.75
CA PRO A 689 27.48 12.05 -1.12
C PRO A 689 26.07 11.52 -0.84
N LEU A 690 25.21 12.35 -0.24
CA LEU A 690 23.82 12.03 0.09
C LEU A 690 22.86 13.02 -0.58
N LEU A 691 21.68 12.54 -0.98
CA LEU A 691 20.54 13.35 -1.39
C LEU A 691 19.86 14.00 -0.17
N GLY A 692 19.07 15.06 -0.38
CA GLY A 692 18.30 15.72 0.69
C GLY A 692 17.28 14.82 1.42
N SER A 693 17.03 13.61 0.92
CA SER A 693 16.24 12.56 1.59
C SER A 693 17.05 11.68 2.56
N GLY A 694 18.37 11.86 2.63
CA GLY A 694 19.29 11.04 3.41
C GLY A 694 19.82 9.79 2.70
N LYS A 695 19.43 9.54 1.44
CA LYS A 695 19.89 8.40 0.63
C LYS A 695 21.19 8.71 -0.11
N THR A 696 22.02 7.70 -0.40
CA THR A 696 23.24 7.85 -1.22
C THR A 696 22.96 8.47 -2.59
N ASP A 697 23.73 9.48 -2.98
CA ASP A 697 23.67 10.13 -4.28
C ASP A 697 24.57 9.41 -5.30
N TYR A 698 24.01 8.35 -5.89
CA TYR A 698 24.68 7.57 -6.92
C TYR A 698 24.94 8.33 -8.23
N VAL A 699 24.22 9.42 -8.49
CA VAL A 699 24.45 10.23 -9.70
C VAL A 699 25.77 10.97 -9.57
N THR A 700 26.00 11.59 -8.42
CA THR A 700 27.27 12.25 -8.11
C THR A 700 28.41 11.23 -8.07
N LEU A 701 28.22 10.08 -7.42
CA LEU A 701 29.22 9.01 -7.39
C LEU A 701 29.55 8.45 -8.79
N LYS A 702 28.57 8.38 -9.69
CA LYS A 702 28.79 7.95 -11.08
C LYS A 702 29.69 8.93 -11.85
N LYS A 703 29.43 10.23 -11.71
CA LYS A 703 30.31 11.27 -12.27
C LYS A 703 31.71 11.20 -11.67
N MET A 704 31.82 11.02 -10.35
CA MET A 704 33.10 10.85 -9.68
C MET A 704 33.86 9.61 -10.18
N SER A 705 33.17 8.50 -10.46
CA SER A 705 33.83 7.28 -10.96
C SER A 705 34.38 7.42 -12.38
N GLU A 706 33.78 8.31 -13.18
CA GLU A 706 34.18 8.63 -14.54
C GLU A 706 35.31 9.68 -14.58
N ALA A 707 35.39 10.56 -13.59
CA ALA A 707 36.50 11.49 -13.44
C ALA A 707 37.82 10.72 -13.16
N THR A 708 38.82 10.89 -14.02
CA THR A 708 40.17 10.35 -13.84
C THR A 708 40.84 10.94 -12.60
N ALA A 709 41.71 10.18 -11.93
CA ALA A 709 42.38 10.56 -10.68
C ALA A 709 43.38 11.73 -10.78
N SER A 710 43.30 12.57 -11.82
CA SER A 710 44.19 13.69 -12.08
C SER A 710 43.62 15.07 -11.70
N ASP A 711 42.34 15.17 -11.31
CA ASP A 711 41.71 16.46 -10.97
C ASP A 711 41.35 16.55 -9.48
N SER A 712 42.34 16.38 -8.61
CA SER A 712 42.25 16.85 -7.23
C SER A 712 42.72 18.31 -7.22
N PRO A 713 41.88 19.32 -6.90
CA PRO A 713 42.41 20.60 -6.48
C PRO A 713 43.06 20.39 -5.11
N SER A 714 44.36 20.67 -5.04
CA SER A 714 45.18 20.74 -3.83
C SER A 714 44.59 21.65 -2.77
#